data_AF-A0A9E0PJU8-F1
#
_entry.id   AF-A0A9E0PJU8-F1
#
_cell.length_a   1.000
_cell.length_b   1.000
_cell.length_c   1.000
_cell.angle_alpha   90.00
_cell.angle_beta   90.00
_cell.angle_gamma   90.00
#
_symmetry.space_group_name_H-M   'P 1'
#
loop_
_entity.id
_entity.type
_entity.pdbx_description
1 polymer ?
#
loop_
_entity_poly.entity_id
_entity_poly.type
_entity_poly.pdbx_seq_one_letter_code
_entity_poly.pdbx_strand_id
1 'polypeptide(L)'
;MTLNSPTDGTYLARALQQQTISIRGARTHNLKNIDLDIPRNQLVVITGLSGSGKSSLAFDTLYAEGQRRYVESLSTYARQFLQLMDKPDVDVIEGLSPAISIEQKTTSHNPRSTVGTVTEIHDYLRLLFARAGTPYCPEHDLPLQSQTVSQMVDAVLALPQDTRLMILAPVAREKKGEFLDVFAEMQAQGYVRFRVNGAIYAFDDLPTLKKTEKHDIDVVIDRVKVRADLQQRLAESFEAALRLANGRAIAVEMEESVIENDSASRSNDEGYRPKEHFFNAKFACPVCNHSISELEPRLFSFNSPVGACPSCDGLGQQDFFDPARVVAFPTLSLASGAIKGWDRRNGYYFSMLESLAKHYKFDIDKPFESLPPEVQTAILQGSGEEEIKFSYVMDSGASQGKKLTKKHPFEGILPNMARRYRETDSALVREDLARYRSTQPCQSCNGSRLRLEARHVKIGEGAQARAIFEISRSTLRESYAYFQTLTMHGAKGDIAAKVVREIGLRLKFLNDVGLNYLSLDRSAETLSGGESQRIRLASQIGSGLTGVMYVLDEPSIGLHQRDNDRLIETLKHLRDIGNSVLVVEHDEDMMRAADHIIDMGLGAGVHGGRVIAQGNFDAIQSNTQSLTGQYLAQTLKIAVPGKRTPWLPTVAPKPGDEDKFKSRNAPSPAAVRRAEREAHHRATQGALQTLRVVGASDHNLSCPSHQDGHTVDARVPTEFGCGPTALRCKKASLILNFAETRRFRMTTLGDLPRQTVARGDQLRRIFLKSGLLAVTLLPLIAHPSDIKNAPLRLRIVGGLAGANQFPRHEEPFWQKTLPALSRGQITTEIVPFDKAGIRTHEMLRLMQLGVVPFGTMLMGGILSADPELAALDLAGMNPNMAALRRSVAAFRPHLEQTMRERHGIEVLAIYAYPAQVTFCSRSFTGLADLAGRRVRISNPSQADLIRPFGAVPIQSEFSAVVSGMRSGNVDCAITGAMSGNAIGLQEVASHLHTSAATWGLSVFGANLGAWTALPPDMKSLIKTELPKLEAAIWADSERQTDEGVACNTGRGSCLTGKTGLMKEVQTNAVDESKLRISFRDSVLPAWVQRCGNTCVPVWNRLLAPVTGIRAETQATRP
;
A
#
# COMPACT_ATOMS: atom_id res chain seq x y z
N MET A 1 45.17 -46.76 -18.98
CA MET A 1 44.48 -47.37 -20.13
C MET A 1 43.90 -46.27 -20.99
N THR A 2 43.93 -46.42 -22.31
CA THR A 2 43.52 -45.38 -23.29
C THR A 2 42.01 -45.25 -23.37
N LEU A 3 41.50 -44.04 -23.15
CA LEU A 3 40.10 -43.67 -23.45
C LEU A 3 39.92 -43.58 -24.97
N ASN A 4 39.26 -44.56 -25.57
CA ASN A 4 38.88 -44.55 -26.98
C ASN A 4 37.59 -45.37 -27.20
N SER A 5 36.44 -44.80 -26.82
CA SER A 5 35.14 -45.21 -27.35
C SER A 5 34.25 -43.97 -27.55
N PRO A 6 33.54 -43.82 -28.69
CA PRO A 6 32.55 -42.75 -28.85
C PRO A 6 31.35 -42.89 -27.91
N THR A 7 31.14 -44.09 -27.35
CA THR A 7 30.00 -44.47 -26.52
C THR A 7 30.06 -43.93 -25.09
N ASP A 8 31.26 -43.70 -24.54
CA ASP A 8 31.41 -43.18 -23.16
C ASP A 8 30.97 -41.71 -23.06
N GLY A 9 31.19 -40.93 -24.12
CA GLY A 9 30.67 -39.56 -24.22
C GLY A 9 29.14 -39.51 -24.22
N THR A 10 28.48 -40.45 -24.90
CA THR A 10 27.01 -40.58 -24.83
C THR A 10 26.49 -41.07 -23.49
N TYR A 11 27.24 -41.88 -22.74
CA TYR A 11 26.83 -42.27 -21.38
C TYR A 11 26.87 -41.07 -20.43
N LEU A 12 27.94 -40.27 -20.44
CA LEU A 12 28.02 -39.06 -19.63
C LEU A 12 26.97 -38.03 -20.04
N ALA A 13 26.73 -37.84 -21.34
CA ALA A 13 25.68 -36.97 -21.84
C ALA A 13 24.27 -37.43 -21.42
N ARG A 14 23.98 -38.75 -21.48
CA ARG A 14 22.71 -39.31 -20.97
C ARG A 14 22.59 -39.15 -19.46
N ALA A 15 23.63 -39.43 -18.68
CA ALA A 15 23.62 -39.30 -17.23
C ALA A 15 23.46 -37.83 -16.78
N LEU A 16 24.03 -36.88 -17.53
CA LEU A 16 23.83 -35.44 -17.32
C LEU A 16 22.43 -34.96 -17.78
N GLN A 17 21.83 -35.61 -18.80
CA GLN A 17 20.43 -35.41 -19.19
C GLN A 17 19.43 -36.09 -18.23
N GLN A 18 19.85 -37.11 -17.49
CA GLN A 18 19.04 -37.91 -16.55
C GLN A 18 19.17 -37.45 -15.09
N GLN A 19 19.41 -36.16 -14.84
CA GLN A 19 19.33 -35.65 -13.47
C GLN A 19 17.85 -35.54 -13.05
N THR A 20 17.38 -36.43 -12.19
CA THR A 20 16.09 -36.29 -11.49
C THR A 20 16.22 -35.37 -10.28
N ILE A 21 15.11 -34.79 -9.83
CA ILE A 21 14.99 -34.24 -8.48
C ILE A 21 14.49 -35.38 -7.59
N SER A 22 15.39 -35.94 -6.79
CA SER A 22 15.11 -37.11 -5.96
C SER A 22 14.82 -36.66 -4.53
N ILE A 23 13.61 -36.95 -4.06
CA ILE A 23 13.08 -36.60 -2.74
C ILE A 23 12.97 -37.90 -1.94
N ARG A 24 13.51 -37.92 -0.71
CA ARG A 24 13.38 -39.07 0.20
C ARG A 24 12.84 -38.64 1.56
N GLY A 25 11.83 -39.35 2.04
CA GLY A 25 11.23 -39.16 3.36
C GLY A 25 10.55 -37.80 3.59
N ALA A 26 9.85 -37.24 2.61
CA ALA A 26 9.15 -35.97 2.81
C ALA A 26 7.91 -36.12 3.72
N ARG A 27 7.86 -35.35 4.80
CA ARG A 27 6.88 -35.41 5.89
C ARG A 27 6.21 -34.07 6.23
N THR A 28 6.63 -32.98 5.60
CA THR A 28 6.05 -31.63 5.74
C THR A 28 4.51 -31.65 5.79
N HIS A 29 3.92 -31.03 6.81
CA HIS A 29 2.47 -30.98 7.08
C HIS A 29 1.77 -32.35 7.18
N ASN A 30 1.16 -32.84 6.09
CA ASN A 30 0.39 -34.09 6.07
C ASN A 30 1.03 -35.19 5.22
N LEU A 31 2.19 -34.93 4.61
CA LEU A 31 2.93 -35.90 3.79
C LEU A 31 3.32 -37.12 4.62
N LYS A 32 3.17 -38.32 4.04
CA LYS A 32 3.29 -39.61 4.74
C LYS A 32 4.65 -40.27 4.51
N ASN A 33 5.73 -39.52 4.75
CA ASN A 33 7.11 -39.96 4.51
C ASN A 33 7.31 -40.43 3.06
N ILE A 34 6.98 -39.55 2.11
CA ILE A 34 6.96 -39.91 0.69
C ILE A 34 8.34 -39.84 0.05
N ASP A 35 8.62 -40.83 -0.79
CA ASP A 35 9.75 -40.88 -1.71
C ASP A 35 9.23 -40.60 -3.12
N LEU A 36 9.94 -39.76 -3.88
CA LEU A 36 9.52 -39.34 -5.21
C LEU A 36 10.72 -38.95 -6.07
N ASP A 37 10.69 -39.27 -7.36
CA ASP A 37 11.72 -38.90 -8.34
C ASP A 37 11.08 -38.09 -9.48
N ILE A 38 11.36 -36.79 -9.52
CA ILE A 38 10.76 -35.86 -10.50
C ILE A 38 11.74 -35.64 -11.66
N PRO A 39 11.34 -35.74 -12.93
CA PRO A 39 12.22 -35.44 -14.06
C PRO A 39 12.55 -33.94 -14.12
N ARG A 40 13.82 -33.58 -14.31
CA ARG A 40 14.24 -32.18 -14.56
C ARG A 40 14.04 -31.81 -16.02
N ASN A 41 14.00 -30.50 -16.26
CA ASN A 41 13.83 -29.87 -17.57
C ASN A 41 12.54 -30.28 -18.29
N GLN A 42 11.52 -30.62 -17.49
CA GLN A 42 10.20 -31.04 -17.93
C GLN A 42 9.11 -30.16 -17.30
N LEU A 43 7.95 -30.13 -17.96
CA LEU A 43 6.70 -29.58 -17.44
C LEU A 43 6.00 -30.67 -16.63
N VAL A 44 6.02 -30.51 -15.31
CA VAL A 44 5.50 -31.48 -14.34
C VAL A 44 4.26 -30.92 -13.68
N VAL A 45 3.13 -31.62 -13.77
CA VAL A 45 1.87 -31.23 -13.11
C VAL A 45 1.64 -32.04 -11.83
N ILE A 46 1.38 -31.36 -10.71
CA ILE A 46 0.99 -31.96 -9.43
C ILE A 46 -0.51 -31.75 -9.25
N THR A 47 -1.27 -32.84 -9.23
CA THR A 47 -2.75 -32.84 -9.18
C THR A 47 -3.28 -33.69 -8.02
N GLY A 48 -4.59 -33.85 -7.91
CA GLY A 48 -5.29 -34.54 -6.81
C GLY A 48 -6.11 -33.61 -5.91
N LEU A 49 -6.80 -34.17 -4.90
CA LEU A 49 -7.84 -33.45 -4.16
C LEU A 49 -7.36 -32.17 -3.43
N SER A 50 -8.28 -31.25 -3.15
CA SER A 50 -7.97 -30.09 -2.28
C SER A 50 -7.57 -30.58 -0.88
N GLY A 51 -6.45 -30.07 -0.37
CA GLY A 51 -5.86 -30.54 0.90
C GLY A 51 -5.17 -31.91 0.84
N SER A 52 -4.94 -32.51 -0.34
CA SER A 52 -4.25 -33.82 -0.44
C SER A 52 -2.73 -33.75 -0.22
N GLY A 53 -2.15 -32.56 -0.07
CA GLY A 53 -0.72 -32.34 0.16
C GLY A 53 0.06 -31.74 -1.01
N LYS A 54 -0.60 -31.40 -2.14
CA LYS A 54 0.02 -30.81 -3.34
C LYS A 54 0.94 -29.62 -3.02
N SER A 55 0.39 -28.60 -2.36
CA SER A 55 1.13 -27.38 -2.00
C SER A 55 2.24 -27.65 -0.98
N SER A 56 2.06 -28.64 -0.09
CA SER A 56 3.09 -29.03 0.88
C SER A 56 4.27 -29.77 0.27
N LEU A 57 4.06 -30.47 -0.84
CA LEU A 57 5.15 -31.00 -1.67
C LEU A 57 5.80 -29.89 -2.51
N ALA A 58 5.00 -29.11 -3.24
CA ALA A 58 5.47 -28.13 -4.22
C ALA A 58 6.13 -26.89 -3.58
N PHE A 59 5.42 -26.23 -2.66
CA PHE A 59 5.83 -24.97 -2.04
C PHE A 59 6.59 -25.19 -0.73
N ASP A 60 5.96 -25.89 0.23
CA ASP A 60 6.49 -26.00 1.59
C ASP A 60 7.71 -26.95 1.69
N THR A 61 7.93 -27.81 0.68
CA THR A 61 9.10 -28.71 0.60
C THR A 61 10.05 -28.32 -0.54
N LEU A 62 9.64 -28.48 -1.81
CA LEU A 62 10.55 -28.33 -2.96
C LEU A 62 11.02 -26.89 -3.19
N TYR A 63 10.11 -25.93 -3.29
CA TYR A 63 10.47 -24.51 -3.41
C TYR A 63 11.22 -24.01 -2.17
N ALA A 64 10.74 -24.36 -0.97
CA ALA A 64 11.36 -23.96 0.28
C ALA A 64 12.83 -24.42 0.37
N GLU A 65 13.14 -25.69 0.12
CA GLU A 65 14.53 -26.18 0.10
C GLU A 65 15.34 -25.56 -1.05
N GLY A 66 14.78 -25.42 -2.25
CA GLY A 66 15.49 -24.89 -3.42
C GLY A 66 15.86 -23.42 -3.26
N GLN A 67 14.97 -22.61 -2.68
CA GLN A 67 15.24 -21.23 -2.31
C GLN A 67 16.23 -21.16 -1.13
N ARG A 68 16.02 -21.95 -0.06
CA ARG A 68 16.87 -21.93 1.14
C ARG A 68 18.32 -22.25 0.79
N ARG A 69 18.57 -23.34 0.05
CA ARG A 69 19.93 -23.75 -0.38
C ARG A 69 20.62 -22.68 -1.23
N TYR A 70 19.88 -22.04 -2.15
CA TYR A 70 20.42 -20.97 -2.97
C TYR A 70 20.78 -19.73 -2.13
N VAL A 71 19.86 -19.24 -1.29
CA VAL A 71 20.10 -18.04 -0.46
C VAL A 71 21.17 -18.29 0.61
N GLU A 72 21.30 -19.51 1.12
CA GLU A 72 22.39 -19.94 2.03
C GLU A 72 23.78 -19.79 1.40
N SER A 73 23.89 -19.85 0.06
CA SER A 73 25.15 -19.65 -0.67
C SER A 73 25.54 -18.18 -0.87
N LEU A 74 24.60 -17.23 -0.73
CA LEU A 74 24.83 -15.82 -1.07
C LEU A 74 25.75 -15.09 -0.09
N SER A 75 25.72 -15.44 1.19
CA SER A 75 26.64 -14.90 2.20
C SER A 75 26.66 -15.74 3.48
N THR A 76 27.77 -15.66 4.22
CA THR A 76 27.88 -16.24 5.58
C THR A 76 26.83 -15.70 6.54
N TYR A 77 26.47 -14.42 6.42
CA TYR A 77 25.40 -13.79 7.17
C TYR A 77 24.01 -14.37 6.84
N ALA A 78 23.69 -14.54 5.56
CA ALA A 78 22.43 -15.16 5.13
C ALA A 78 22.32 -16.62 5.60
N ARG A 79 23.43 -17.38 5.56
CA ARG A 79 23.51 -18.74 6.14
C ARG A 79 23.18 -18.76 7.63
N GLN A 80 23.75 -17.85 8.43
CA GLN A 80 23.44 -17.76 9.87
C GLN A 80 21.96 -17.43 10.12
N PHE A 81 21.36 -16.53 9.32
CA PHE A 81 19.95 -16.18 9.44
C PHE A 81 19.01 -17.33 9.06
N LEU A 82 19.29 -18.03 7.95
CA LEU A 82 18.46 -19.15 7.46
C LEU A 82 18.55 -20.41 8.33
N GLN A 83 19.62 -20.58 9.11
CA GLN A 83 19.72 -21.68 10.09
C GLN A 83 18.77 -21.52 11.28
N LEU A 84 18.21 -20.31 11.50
CA LEU A 84 17.22 -20.03 12.53
C LEU A 84 15.76 -20.23 12.06
N MET A 85 15.56 -20.54 10.77
CA MET A 85 14.24 -20.84 10.22
C MET A 85 14.00 -22.35 10.21
N ASP A 86 12.76 -22.76 10.47
CA ASP A 86 12.35 -24.16 10.37
C ASP A 86 12.64 -24.68 8.96
N LYS A 87 13.37 -25.80 8.88
CA LYS A 87 13.63 -26.50 7.62
C LYS A 87 12.42 -27.39 7.29
N PRO A 88 12.08 -27.58 6.00
CA PRO A 88 11.11 -28.58 5.60
C PRO A 88 11.49 -29.97 6.14
N ASP A 89 10.49 -30.74 6.59
CA ASP A 89 10.74 -32.08 7.15
C ASP A 89 10.90 -33.09 6.02
N VAL A 90 12.15 -33.37 5.68
CA VAL A 90 12.58 -34.27 4.60
C VAL A 90 13.95 -34.83 4.96
N ASP A 91 14.20 -36.11 4.65
CA ASP A 91 15.50 -36.73 4.96
C ASP A 91 16.58 -36.26 4.00
N VAL A 92 16.31 -36.38 2.69
CA VAL A 92 17.24 -36.01 1.62
C VAL A 92 16.47 -35.44 0.43
N ILE A 93 17.02 -34.38 -0.18
CA ILE A 93 16.65 -33.97 -1.56
C ILE A 93 17.91 -33.77 -2.36
N GLU A 94 18.00 -34.41 -3.53
CA GLU A 94 19.10 -34.33 -4.50
C GLU A 94 18.60 -33.79 -5.85
N GLY A 95 19.53 -33.30 -6.69
CA GLY A 95 19.20 -32.73 -8.01
C GLY A 95 18.43 -31.40 -8.01
N LEU A 96 18.13 -30.85 -6.84
CA LEU A 96 17.31 -29.64 -6.67
C LEU A 96 18.01 -28.39 -7.25
N SER A 97 17.29 -27.68 -8.12
CA SER A 97 17.75 -26.44 -8.74
C SER A 97 17.32 -25.21 -7.90
N PRO A 98 17.95 -24.03 -8.06
CA PRO A 98 17.45 -22.79 -7.45
C PRO A 98 15.98 -22.57 -7.81
N ALA A 99 15.14 -22.29 -6.80
CA ALA A 99 13.69 -22.33 -6.96
C ALA A 99 13.05 -20.94 -6.92
N ILE A 100 12.04 -20.72 -7.77
CA ILE A 100 11.25 -19.49 -7.83
C ILE A 100 9.75 -19.86 -7.81
N SER A 101 9.02 -19.41 -6.78
CA SER A 101 7.57 -19.58 -6.71
C SER A 101 6.83 -18.51 -7.50
N ILE A 102 5.70 -18.88 -8.10
CA ILE A 102 4.76 -17.99 -8.81
C ILE A 102 3.36 -18.27 -8.25
N GLU A 103 3.15 -17.83 -7.01
CA GLU A 103 1.91 -17.99 -6.23
C GLU A 103 0.95 -16.82 -6.45
N GLN A 104 -0.33 -17.02 -6.10
CA GLN A 104 -1.40 -16.00 -6.17
C GLN A 104 -1.35 -14.93 -5.05
N LYS A 105 -0.21 -14.78 -4.37
CA LYS A 105 -0.02 -13.72 -3.36
C LYS A 105 -0.08 -12.35 -4.04
N THR A 106 -1.05 -11.52 -3.63
CA THR A 106 -1.29 -10.19 -4.22
C THR A 106 -0.03 -9.34 -4.21
N THR A 107 0.30 -8.75 -5.36
CA THR A 107 1.41 -7.80 -5.45
C THR A 107 1.20 -6.60 -4.53
N SER A 108 2.32 -6.01 -4.08
CA SER A 108 2.41 -4.89 -3.12
C SER A 108 1.20 -3.93 -3.12
N HIS A 109 0.57 -3.77 -1.95
CA HIS A 109 -0.51 -2.81 -1.70
C HIS A 109 -0.05 -1.33 -1.67
N ASN A 110 1.14 -1.02 -2.20
CA ASN A 110 1.61 0.35 -2.30
C ASN A 110 0.84 1.08 -3.42
N PRO A 111 0.11 2.19 -3.14
CA PRO A 111 -0.69 2.91 -4.14
C PRO A 111 0.16 3.56 -5.26
N ARG A 112 1.47 3.74 -5.03
CA ARG A 112 2.42 4.17 -6.06
C ARG A 112 2.83 3.03 -7.01
N SER A 113 2.60 1.76 -6.67
CA SER A 113 2.93 0.64 -7.54
C SER A 113 1.93 0.50 -8.69
N THR A 114 2.43 0.34 -9.91
CA THR A 114 1.62 0.09 -11.12
C THR A 114 2.13 -1.15 -11.87
N VAL A 115 1.36 -1.64 -12.83
CA VAL A 115 1.80 -2.70 -13.77
C VAL A 115 3.14 -2.34 -14.40
N GLY A 116 3.34 -1.09 -14.81
CA GLY A 116 4.59 -0.60 -15.38
C GLY A 116 5.79 -0.62 -14.42
N THR A 117 5.59 -0.43 -13.11
CA THR A 117 6.69 -0.54 -12.13
C THR A 117 6.96 -1.98 -11.72
N VAL A 118 5.93 -2.83 -11.61
CA VAL A 118 6.09 -4.26 -11.28
C VAL A 118 6.77 -5.05 -12.41
N THR A 119 6.61 -4.61 -13.66
CA THR A 119 7.24 -5.18 -14.86
C THR A 119 8.56 -4.50 -15.24
N GLU A 120 8.98 -3.47 -14.49
CA GLU A 120 10.09 -2.55 -14.77
C GLU A 120 10.02 -1.83 -16.14
N ILE A 121 8.97 -2.06 -16.95
CA ILE A 121 8.79 -1.40 -18.26
C ILE A 121 8.79 0.12 -18.09
N HIS A 122 8.24 0.63 -16.99
CA HIS A 122 8.27 2.06 -16.67
C HIS A 122 9.71 2.57 -16.48
N ASP A 123 10.65 1.77 -16.00
CA ASP A 123 12.05 2.19 -15.82
C ASP A 123 12.81 2.22 -17.15
N TYR A 124 12.52 1.29 -18.07
CA TYR A 124 13.00 1.38 -19.45
C TYR A 124 12.37 2.56 -20.20
N LEU A 125 11.08 2.88 -19.98
CA LEU A 125 10.46 4.10 -20.50
C LEU A 125 11.15 5.35 -19.96
N ARG A 126 11.42 5.42 -18.65
CA ARG A 126 12.15 6.55 -18.02
C ARG A 126 13.55 6.73 -18.63
N LEU A 127 14.25 5.63 -18.95
CA LEU A 127 15.55 5.67 -19.63
C LEU A 127 15.41 6.13 -21.09
N LEU A 128 14.42 5.63 -21.83
CA LEU A 128 14.13 6.01 -23.21
C LEU A 128 13.83 7.50 -23.35
N PHE A 129 12.90 8.02 -22.54
CA PHE A 129 12.52 9.43 -22.55
C PHE A 129 13.66 10.37 -22.11
N ALA A 130 14.57 9.90 -21.25
CA ALA A 130 15.78 10.64 -20.87
C ALA A 130 16.83 10.71 -22.00
N ARG A 131 16.99 9.65 -22.79
CA ARG A 131 18.06 9.55 -23.80
C ARG A 131 17.65 9.96 -25.22
N ALA A 132 16.41 9.71 -25.60
CA ALA A 132 15.91 9.99 -26.96
C ALA A 132 14.70 10.94 -26.99
N GLY A 133 14.13 11.29 -25.84
CA GLY A 133 13.00 12.20 -25.76
C GLY A 133 13.30 13.58 -26.36
N THR A 134 12.31 14.15 -27.03
CA THR A 134 12.33 15.56 -27.45
C THR A 134 11.39 16.34 -26.53
N PRO A 135 11.89 17.33 -25.77
CA PRO A 135 11.07 18.17 -24.92
C PRO A 135 10.34 19.25 -25.72
N TYR A 136 9.13 19.63 -25.30
CA TYR A 136 8.28 20.64 -25.94
C TYR A 136 7.85 21.71 -24.94
N CYS A 137 7.59 22.92 -25.43
CA CYS A 137 7.01 23.99 -24.63
C CYS A 137 5.53 23.69 -24.30
N PRO A 138 5.08 23.72 -23.03
CA PRO A 138 3.68 23.49 -22.67
C PRO A 138 2.67 24.49 -23.25
N GLU A 139 3.12 25.69 -23.62
CA GLU A 139 2.26 26.78 -24.12
C GLU A 139 2.27 26.89 -25.65
N HIS A 140 3.43 26.64 -26.28
CA HIS A 140 3.67 26.89 -27.71
C HIS A 140 3.80 25.61 -28.54
N ASP A 141 3.89 24.44 -27.90
CA ASP A 141 4.20 23.12 -28.49
C ASP A 141 5.38 23.11 -29.49
N LEU A 142 6.35 24.02 -29.29
CA LEU A 142 7.61 24.07 -30.02
C LEU A 142 8.63 23.14 -29.35
N PRO A 143 9.45 22.40 -30.12
CA PRO A 143 10.50 21.55 -29.57
C PRO A 143 11.59 22.43 -28.92
N LEU A 144 11.87 22.18 -27.64
CA LEU A 144 12.97 22.83 -26.94
C LEU A 144 14.27 22.16 -27.40
N GLN A 145 15.21 22.96 -27.88
CA GLN A 145 16.54 22.52 -28.24
C GLN A 145 17.57 23.08 -27.25
N SER A 146 18.65 22.34 -27.07
CA SER A 146 19.87 22.80 -26.40
C SER A 146 21.05 22.55 -27.33
N GLN A 147 21.97 23.50 -27.36
CA GLN A 147 23.20 23.47 -28.15
C GLN A 147 24.37 23.86 -27.26
N THR A 148 25.53 23.26 -27.52
CA THR A 148 26.81 23.75 -26.97
C THR A 148 27.26 25.00 -27.73
N VAL A 149 28.11 25.84 -27.12
CA VAL A 149 28.65 27.04 -27.80
C VAL A 149 29.32 26.66 -29.12
N SER A 150 30.09 25.56 -29.16
CA SER A 150 30.66 25.01 -30.40
C SER A 150 29.61 24.77 -31.48
N GLN A 151 28.50 24.10 -31.15
CA GLN A 151 27.41 23.86 -32.11
C GLN A 151 26.70 25.14 -32.58
N MET A 152 26.62 26.18 -31.73
CA MET A 152 26.09 27.49 -32.15
C MET A 152 27.03 28.17 -33.15
N VAL A 153 28.34 28.11 -32.88
CA VAL A 153 29.38 28.64 -33.76
C VAL A 153 29.41 27.87 -35.08
N ASP A 154 29.39 26.54 -35.05
CA ASP A 154 29.38 25.68 -36.24
C ASP A 154 28.14 25.93 -37.11
N ALA A 155 26.96 26.11 -36.49
CA ALA A 155 25.73 26.45 -37.20
C ALA A 155 25.79 27.85 -37.86
N VAL A 156 26.47 28.82 -37.24
CA VAL A 156 26.72 30.14 -37.84
C VAL A 156 27.76 30.07 -38.96
N LEU A 157 28.82 29.27 -38.80
CA LEU A 157 29.85 29.07 -39.82
C LEU A 157 29.35 28.27 -41.04
N ALA A 158 28.25 27.52 -40.89
CA ALA A 158 27.57 26.83 -41.99
C ALA A 158 26.69 27.76 -42.87
N LEU A 159 26.51 29.03 -42.49
CA LEU A 159 25.85 30.04 -43.33
C LEU A 159 26.77 30.46 -44.50
N PRO A 160 26.21 31.04 -45.58
CA PRO A 160 27.02 31.50 -46.71
C PRO A 160 28.15 32.44 -46.26
N GLN A 161 29.31 32.30 -46.91
CA GLN A 161 30.44 33.19 -46.67
C GLN A 161 30.01 34.64 -46.90
N ASP A 162 30.56 35.55 -46.09
CA ASP A 162 30.28 36.98 -46.13
C ASP A 162 28.86 37.42 -45.68
N THR A 163 27.98 36.52 -45.20
CA THR A 163 26.74 36.91 -44.50
C THR A 163 27.04 37.80 -43.29
N ARG A 164 26.34 38.94 -43.16
CA ARG A 164 26.47 39.85 -42.01
C ARG A 164 25.49 39.45 -40.91
N LEU A 165 25.97 39.28 -39.68
CA LEU A 165 25.18 38.82 -38.55
C LEU A 165 25.32 39.75 -37.35
N MET A 166 24.23 39.91 -36.61
CA MET A 166 24.18 40.57 -35.32
C MET A 166 23.90 39.54 -34.23
N ILE A 167 24.83 39.38 -33.28
CA ILE A 167 24.65 38.51 -32.11
C ILE A 167 23.95 39.32 -31.01
N LEU A 168 22.78 38.84 -30.59
CA LEU A 168 21.88 39.49 -29.66
C LEU A 168 21.67 38.64 -28.41
N ALA A 169 21.53 39.31 -27.26
CA ALA A 169 21.10 38.71 -26.00
C ALA A 169 19.65 39.13 -25.69
N PRO A 170 18.65 38.23 -25.79
CA PRO A 170 17.24 38.55 -25.55
C PRO A 170 16.94 38.67 -24.04
N VAL A 171 17.11 39.85 -23.47
CA VAL A 171 16.92 40.11 -22.02
C VAL A 171 15.44 40.09 -21.64
N ALA A 172 14.56 40.64 -22.49
CA ALA A 172 13.11 40.57 -22.33
C ALA A 172 12.42 40.22 -23.66
N ARG A 173 11.44 39.31 -23.62
CA ARG A 173 10.52 38.97 -24.72
C ARG A 173 9.10 38.96 -24.16
N GLU A 174 8.16 39.59 -24.87
CA GLU A 174 6.74 39.76 -24.53
C GLU A 174 6.43 40.26 -23.10
N LYS A 175 7.36 40.95 -22.42
CA LYS A 175 7.16 41.43 -21.06
C LYS A 175 6.55 42.83 -21.04
N LYS A 176 5.68 43.10 -20.07
CA LYS A 176 5.14 44.44 -19.81
C LYS A 176 6.04 45.22 -18.86
N GLY A 177 6.29 46.49 -19.16
CA GLY A 177 7.12 47.37 -18.31
C GLY A 177 7.76 48.53 -19.07
N GLU A 178 8.42 49.43 -18.33
CA GLU A 178 9.20 50.55 -18.87
C GLU A 178 10.69 50.21 -19.06
N PHE A 179 11.20 49.20 -18.35
CA PHE A 179 12.56 48.65 -18.46
C PHE A 179 13.75 49.61 -18.29
N LEU A 180 13.53 50.84 -17.82
CA LEU A 180 14.56 51.87 -17.60
C LEU A 180 15.75 51.35 -16.77
N ASP A 181 15.49 50.63 -15.67
CA ASP A 181 16.53 50.05 -14.81
C ASP A 181 17.41 49.04 -15.58
N VAL A 182 16.80 48.26 -16.48
CA VAL A 182 17.53 47.28 -17.31
C VAL A 182 18.42 48.00 -18.31
N PHE A 183 17.93 49.03 -19.00
CA PHE A 183 18.75 49.81 -19.93
C PHE A 183 19.94 50.46 -19.22
N ALA A 184 19.73 51.05 -18.04
CA ALA A 184 20.79 51.66 -17.24
C ALA A 184 21.83 50.63 -16.74
N GLU A 185 21.39 49.45 -16.29
CA GLU A 185 22.29 48.36 -15.91
C GLU A 185 23.15 47.88 -17.08
N MET A 186 22.55 47.71 -18.26
CA MET A 186 23.28 47.31 -19.48
C MET A 186 24.26 48.39 -19.96
N GLN A 187 23.90 49.68 -19.85
CA GLN A 187 24.80 50.79 -20.17
C GLN A 187 26.02 50.82 -19.22
N ALA A 188 25.80 50.59 -17.91
CA ALA A 188 26.87 50.51 -16.92
C ALA A 188 27.83 49.32 -17.17
N GLN A 189 27.36 48.26 -17.84
CA GLN A 189 28.18 47.14 -18.32
C GLN A 189 28.86 47.41 -19.69
N GLY A 190 28.64 48.58 -20.30
CA GLY A 190 29.27 49.02 -21.54
C GLY A 190 28.49 48.74 -22.83
N TYR A 191 27.25 48.26 -22.76
CA TYR A 191 26.43 48.01 -23.95
C TYR A 191 25.75 49.31 -24.44
N VAL A 192 26.00 49.66 -25.70
CA VAL A 192 25.59 50.96 -26.28
C VAL A 192 24.36 50.84 -27.21
N ARG A 193 24.07 49.64 -27.74
CA ARG A 193 23.00 49.42 -28.73
C ARG A 193 21.99 48.38 -28.24
N PHE A 194 20.72 48.70 -28.45
CA PHE A 194 19.58 47.87 -28.07
C PHE A 194 18.65 47.69 -29.27
N ARG A 195 18.05 46.52 -29.40
CA ARG A 195 16.95 46.27 -30.32
C ARG A 195 15.66 46.20 -29.51
N VAL A 196 14.74 47.13 -29.76
CA VAL A 196 13.49 47.28 -29.03
C VAL A 196 12.34 47.17 -30.02
N ASN A 197 11.47 46.17 -29.82
CA ASN A 197 10.36 45.85 -30.73
C ASN A 197 10.76 45.72 -32.22
N GLY A 198 11.98 45.21 -32.47
CA GLY A 198 12.54 45.02 -33.81
C GLY A 198 13.37 46.18 -34.37
N ALA A 199 13.20 47.41 -33.86
CA ALA A 199 13.99 48.58 -34.27
C ALA A 199 15.25 48.73 -33.40
N ILE A 200 16.34 49.26 -33.97
CA ILE A 200 17.64 49.42 -33.28
C ILE A 200 17.81 50.86 -32.83
N TYR A 201 18.19 51.06 -31.56
CA TYR A 201 18.37 52.37 -30.94
C TYR A 201 19.77 52.51 -30.32
N ALA A 202 20.31 53.74 -30.41
CA ALA A 202 21.29 54.29 -29.47
C ALA A 202 20.77 54.15 -28.02
N PHE A 203 21.63 54.04 -27.00
CA PHE A 203 21.17 54.25 -25.61
C PHE A 203 20.54 55.66 -25.45
N ASP A 204 21.18 56.66 -26.03
CA ASP A 204 20.75 58.06 -25.96
C ASP A 204 19.45 58.35 -26.75
N ASP A 205 19.09 57.45 -27.68
CA ASP A 205 17.92 57.54 -28.56
C ASP A 205 16.79 56.55 -28.18
N LEU A 206 16.81 55.98 -26.97
CA LEU A 206 15.83 54.97 -26.56
C LEU A 206 14.38 55.52 -26.50
N PRO A 207 13.39 54.83 -27.10
CA PRO A 207 11.99 55.26 -27.06
C PRO A 207 11.37 55.05 -25.67
N THR A 208 10.47 55.94 -25.26
CA THR A 208 9.73 55.81 -24.00
C THR A 208 8.69 54.69 -24.07
N LEU A 209 9.00 53.57 -23.41
CA LEU A 209 8.14 52.39 -23.36
C LEU A 209 6.96 52.57 -22.39
N LYS A 210 5.79 52.03 -22.73
CA LYS A 210 4.60 52.09 -21.87
C LYS A 210 4.47 50.86 -20.98
N LYS A 211 4.28 51.06 -19.68
CA LYS A 211 4.09 50.02 -18.65
C LYS A 211 3.00 48.97 -18.93
N THR A 212 1.97 49.29 -19.70
CA THR A 212 0.80 48.42 -19.95
C THR A 212 0.93 47.54 -21.21
N GLU A 213 1.83 47.90 -22.12
CA GLU A 213 2.07 47.22 -23.40
C GLU A 213 3.21 46.20 -23.24
N LYS A 214 3.25 45.18 -24.11
CA LYS A 214 4.33 44.17 -24.14
C LYS A 214 5.47 44.68 -25.03
N HIS A 215 6.71 44.50 -24.59
CA HIS A 215 7.90 44.87 -25.36
C HIS A 215 8.92 43.72 -25.44
N ASP A 216 9.62 43.66 -26.57
CA ASP A 216 10.79 42.83 -26.83
C ASP A 216 12.05 43.70 -26.75
N ILE A 217 13.05 43.28 -25.96
CA ILE A 217 14.31 43.99 -25.72
C ILE A 217 15.47 43.01 -25.83
N ASP A 218 16.27 43.18 -26.87
CA ASP A 218 17.52 42.46 -27.09
C ASP A 218 18.73 43.42 -27.00
N VAL A 219 19.79 42.99 -26.33
CA VAL A 219 21.06 43.74 -26.25
C VAL A 219 21.98 43.32 -27.40
N VAL A 220 22.59 44.26 -28.11
CA VAL A 220 23.54 43.96 -29.20
C VAL A 220 24.91 43.65 -28.60
N ILE A 221 25.36 42.40 -28.74
CA ILE A 221 26.65 41.93 -28.21
C ILE A 221 27.78 42.14 -29.23
N ASP A 222 27.61 41.60 -30.46
CA ASP A 222 28.60 41.76 -31.52
C ASP A 222 27.94 41.87 -32.91
N ARG A 223 28.67 42.41 -33.88
CA ARG A 223 28.32 42.48 -35.30
C ARG A 223 29.48 41.95 -36.12
N VAL A 224 29.25 40.83 -36.81
CA VAL A 224 30.27 40.01 -37.47
C VAL A 224 29.89 39.71 -38.91
N LYS A 225 30.87 39.30 -39.71
CA LYS A 225 30.69 38.87 -41.10
C LYS A 225 31.23 37.44 -41.22
N VAL A 226 30.44 36.48 -41.67
CA VAL A 226 30.79 35.05 -41.62
C VAL A 226 32.06 34.77 -42.44
N ARG A 227 33.08 34.25 -41.75
CA ARG A 227 34.39 33.85 -42.28
C ARG A 227 34.96 32.68 -41.48
N ALA A 228 35.80 31.87 -42.11
CA ALA A 228 36.35 30.64 -41.52
C ALA A 228 37.30 30.88 -40.32
N ASP A 229 37.91 32.06 -40.20
CA ASP A 229 38.83 32.45 -39.13
C ASP A 229 38.12 32.97 -37.85
N LEU A 230 36.80 33.18 -37.90
CA LEU A 230 36.05 33.90 -36.87
C LEU A 230 35.57 33.04 -35.69
N GLN A 231 35.94 31.76 -35.65
CA GLN A 231 35.42 30.75 -34.71
C GLN A 231 35.57 31.16 -33.23
N GLN A 232 36.75 31.65 -32.83
CA GLN A 232 37.00 32.07 -31.44
C GLN A 232 36.15 33.30 -31.04
N ARG A 233 36.10 34.33 -31.90
CA ARG A 233 35.31 35.55 -31.64
C ARG A 233 33.81 35.27 -31.57
N LEU A 234 33.31 34.35 -32.41
CA LEU A 234 31.93 33.88 -32.33
C LEU A 234 31.65 33.16 -31.00
N ALA A 235 32.57 32.31 -30.54
CA ALA A 235 32.43 31.62 -29.25
C ALA A 235 32.37 32.61 -28.07
N GLU A 236 33.28 33.58 -28.01
CA GLU A 236 33.31 34.64 -26.99
C GLU A 236 32.01 35.49 -27.02
N SER A 237 31.51 35.81 -28.21
CA SER A 237 30.25 36.55 -28.40
C SER A 237 29.02 35.75 -27.93
N PHE A 238 28.97 34.45 -28.24
CA PHE A 238 27.92 33.57 -27.74
C PHE A 238 28.01 33.39 -26.22
N GLU A 239 29.20 33.21 -25.63
CA GLU A 239 29.34 33.14 -24.17
C GLU A 239 28.86 34.42 -23.47
N ALA A 240 29.18 35.60 -24.00
CA ALA A 240 28.68 36.87 -23.50
C ALA A 240 27.15 36.98 -23.60
N ALA A 241 26.57 36.64 -24.77
CA ALA A 241 25.12 36.67 -24.99
C ALA A 241 24.38 35.71 -24.05
N LEU A 242 24.86 34.47 -23.93
CA LEU A 242 24.31 33.44 -23.06
C LEU A 242 24.42 33.84 -21.58
N ARG A 243 25.50 34.48 -21.16
CA ARG A 243 25.65 34.98 -19.78
C ARG A 243 24.63 36.08 -19.46
N LEU A 244 24.37 36.98 -20.42
CA LEU A 244 23.46 38.12 -20.24
C LEU A 244 21.98 37.73 -20.28
N ALA A 245 21.58 36.82 -21.18
CA ALA A 245 20.17 36.43 -21.39
C ALA A 245 19.77 35.07 -20.77
N ASN A 246 20.52 34.60 -19.77
CA ASN A 246 20.32 33.36 -19.00
C ASN A 246 20.27 32.08 -19.87
N GLY A 247 21.25 31.94 -20.75
CA GLY A 247 21.44 30.77 -21.61
C GLY A 247 20.69 30.83 -22.94
N ARG A 248 20.40 32.04 -23.45
CA ARG A 248 19.73 32.30 -24.73
C ARG A 248 20.54 33.29 -25.57
N ALA A 249 20.54 33.14 -26.89
CA ALA A 249 21.16 34.06 -27.83
C ALA A 249 20.38 34.03 -29.16
N ILE A 250 20.46 35.11 -29.95
CA ILE A 250 19.87 35.19 -31.29
C ILE A 250 20.95 35.70 -32.25
N ALA A 251 21.14 35.07 -33.40
CA ALA A 251 21.88 35.64 -34.51
C ALA A 251 20.89 36.13 -35.57
N VAL A 252 20.97 37.41 -35.94
CA VAL A 252 20.06 38.03 -36.93
C VAL A 252 20.85 38.40 -38.18
N GLU A 253 20.39 37.95 -39.34
CA GLU A 253 20.95 38.35 -40.63
C GLU A 253 20.67 39.84 -40.89
N MET A 254 21.74 40.60 -41.16
CA MET A 254 21.66 42.03 -41.46
C MET A 254 21.55 42.25 -42.97
N GLU A 255 20.65 43.14 -43.39
CA GLU A 255 20.51 43.50 -44.80
C GLU A 255 21.78 44.11 -45.38
N GLU A 256 21.99 43.86 -46.68
CA GLU A 256 22.89 44.64 -47.50
C GLU A 256 22.10 45.81 -48.08
N SER A 257 22.50 47.04 -47.72
CA SER A 257 22.00 48.24 -48.36
C SER A 257 22.50 48.25 -49.82
N VAL A 258 21.69 47.71 -50.73
CA VAL A 258 21.94 47.77 -52.17
C VAL A 258 22.10 49.23 -52.56
N ILE A 259 23.25 49.54 -53.15
CA ILE A 259 23.64 50.90 -53.53
C ILE A 259 22.71 51.42 -54.62
N GLU A 260 22.45 52.73 -54.56
CA GLU A 260 21.63 53.49 -55.49
C GLU A 260 21.98 53.18 -56.97
N ASN A 261 20.94 52.89 -57.77
CA ASN A 261 20.74 53.27 -59.18
C ASN A 261 19.91 52.21 -59.94
N ASP A 262 18.59 52.20 -59.76
CA ASP A 262 17.70 52.47 -60.90
C ASP A 262 16.29 52.87 -60.45
N SER A 263 15.71 53.89 -61.09
CA SER A 263 14.42 54.46 -60.71
C SER A 263 13.30 54.03 -61.65
N ALA A 264 13.01 52.73 -61.70
CA ALA A 264 11.83 52.19 -62.40
C ALA A 264 11.32 50.89 -61.75
N SER A 265 10.00 50.83 -61.51
CA SER A 265 9.20 49.72 -60.93
C SER A 265 9.25 49.52 -59.40
N ARG A 266 8.48 50.33 -58.67
CA ARG A 266 7.93 49.97 -57.35
C ARG A 266 6.46 49.58 -57.49
N SER A 267 6.18 48.28 -57.54
CA SER A 267 4.90 47.71 -57.10
C SER A 267 5.06 47.23 -55.67
N ASN A 268 4.09 47.52 -54.81
CA ASN A 268 4.08 47.04 -53.42
C ASN A 268 3.90 45.52 -53.42
N ASP A 269 4.93 44.78 -53.01
CA ASP A 269 4.82 43.35 -52.74
C ASP A 269 5.52 43.00 -51.41
N GLU A 270 5.20 41.83 -50.86
CA GLU A 270 5.19 41.60 -49.41
C GLU A 270 6.53 41.74 -48.66
N GLY A 271 6.45 42.24 -47.42
CA GLY A 271 7.61 42.64 -46.61
C GLY A 271 8.54 41.50 -46.21
N TYR A 272 9.77 41.54 -46.71
CA TYR A 272 10.90 40.72 -46.26
C TYR A 272 11.14 40.92 -44.76
N ARG A 273 11.21 39.83 -43.99
CA ARG A 273 11.58 39.86 -42.57
C ARG A 273 13.02 39.36 -42.40
N PRO A 274 13.87 40.05 -41.60
CA PRO A 274 15.21 39.56 -41.27
C PRO A 274 15.13 38.16 -40.65
N LYS A 275 16.02 37.26 -41.08
CA LYS A 275 16.04 35.88 -40.62
C LYS A 275 16.70 35.77 -39.25
N GLU A 276 15.93 35.37 -38.24
CA GLU A 276 16.41 35.16 -36.88
C GLU A 276 16.78 33.69 -36.64
N HIS A 277 18.00 33.44 -36.18
CA HIS A 277 18.47 32.13 -35.74
C HIS A 277 18.54 32.11 -34.21
N PHE A 278 17.74 31.26 -33.57
CA PHE A 278 17.65 31.16 -32.12
C PHE A 278 18.58 30.07 -31.58
N PHE A 279 19.35 30.40 -30.54
CA PHE A 279 20.31 29.50 -29.90
C PHE A 279 20.10 29.46 -28.39
N ASN A 280 20.08 28.26 -27.81
CA ASN A 280 19.87 28.08 -26.37
C ASN A 280 20.89 27.09 -25.77
N ALA A 281 21.53 27.45 -24.67
CA ALA A 281 22.46 26.57 -23.94
C ALA A 281 21.76 25.58 -22.99
N LYS A 282 20.49 25.84 -22.68
CA LYS A 282 19.58 24.95 -21.94
C LYS A 282 18.40 24.60 -22.85
N PHE A 283 17.64 23.56 -22.54
CA PHE A 283 16.38 23.30 -23.22
C PHE A 283 15.37 24.41 -22.89
N ALA A 284 15.31 25.45 -23.73
CA ALA A 284 14.49 26.64 -23.52
C ALA A 284 13.57 26.93 -24.73
N CYS A 285 12.44 27.56 -24.45
CA CYS A 285 11.52 28.00 -25.50
C CYS A 285 12.06 29.29 -26.15
N PRO A 286 12.01 29.42 -27.50
CA PRO A 286 12.42 30.66 -28.17
C PRO A 286 11.43 31.82 -27.94
N VAL A 287 10.16 31.53 -27.62
CA VAL A 287 9.09 32.52 -27.45
C VAL A 287 8.90 32.96 -25.99
N CYS A 288 8.85 32.01 -25.05
CA CYS A 288 8.58 32.29 -23.64
C CYS A 288 9.72 31.87 -22.71
N ASN A 289 9.64 32.28 -21.43
CA ASN A 289 10.68 32.01 -20.43
C ASN A 289 10.69 30.56 -19.89
N HIS A 290 9.95 29.64 -20.52
CA HIS A 290 9.95 28.23 -20.13
C HIS A 290 11.28 27.57 -20.51
N SER A 291 11.96 27.00 -19.51
CA SER A 291 13.16 26.19 -19.72
C SER A 291 13.17 25.01 -18.75
N ILE A 292 13.80 23.92 -19.19
CA ILE A 292 13.97 22.71 -18.39
C ILE A 292 15.46 22.40 -18.21
N SER A 293 15.79 21.73 -17.11
CA SER A 293 17.12 21.16 -16.87
C SER A 293 17.34 19.92 -17.74
N GLU A 294 18.51 19.30 -17.62
CA GLU A 294 18.88 18.10 -18.37
C GLU A 294 17.87 16.95 -18.19
N LEU A 295 17.62 16.19 -19.27
CA LEU A 295 16.66 15.10 -19.31
C LEU A 295 17.20 13.85 -18.61
N GLU A 296 17.01 13.78 -17.30
CA GLU A 296 17.42 12.62 -16.50
C GLU A 296 16.29 11.61 -16.25
N PRO A 297 16.57 10.29 -16.11
CA PRO A 297 15.54 9.28 -15.81
C PRO A 297 14.74 9.51 -14.51
N ARG A 298 15.19 10.41 -13.62
CA ARG A 298 14.46 10.85 -12.41
C ARG A 298 13.38 11.89 -12.68
N LEU A 299 13.44 12.63 -13.80
CA LEU A 299 12.39 13.54 -14.27
C LEU A 299 11.09 12.79 -14.59
N PHE A 300 11.22 11.57 -15.10
CA PHE A 300 10.11 10.72 -15.53
C PHE A 300 9.60 9.77 -14.43
N SER A 301 10.13 9.85 -13.21
CA SER A 301 9.70 9.02 -12.08
C SER A 301 8.69 9.75 -11.20
N PHE A 302 7.46 9.24 -11.12
CA PHE A 302 6.49 9.72 -10.13
C PHE A 302 6.80 9.26 -8.69
N ASN A 303 7.77 8.37 -8.50
CA ASN A 303 8.27 7.97 -7.17
C ASN A 303 9.38 8.89 -6.64
N SER A 304 9.84 9.85 -7.44
CA SER A 304 10.82 10.84 -7.03
C SER A 304 10.15 12.21 -6.89
N PRO A 305 10.40 12.99 -5.82
CA PRO A 305 9.87 14.36 -5.68
C PRO A 305 10.38 15.28 -6.80
N VAL A 306 11.45 14.85 -7.49
CA VAL A 306 11.90 15.44 -8.74
C VAL A 306 10.82 15.22 -9.81
N GLY A 307 10.48 14.01 -10.25
CA GLY A 307 9.53 13.79 -11.35
C GLY A 307 8.03 13.90 -11.02
N ALA A 308 7.67 13.74 -9.74
CA ALA A 308 6.30 13.69 -9.25
C ALA A 308 5.50 14.99 -9.46
N CYS A 309 4.18 14.84 -9.64
CA CYS A 309 3.25 15.95 -9.58
C CYS A 309 3.17 16.51 -8.14
N PRO A 310 3.45 17.80 -7.89
CA PRO A 310 3.50 18.36 -6.54
C PRO A 310 2.13 18.39 -5.83
N SER A 311 1.02 18.45 -6.58
CA SER A 311 -0.33 18.53 -5.98
C SER A 311 -0.88 17.19 -5.46
N CYS A 312 -0.26 16.07 -5.81
CA CYS A 312 -0.67 14.73 -5.38
C CYS A 312 0.50 13.82 -4.98
N ASP A 313 1.70 14.39 -4.86
CA ASP A 313 2.95 13.68 -4.55
C ASP A 313 3.10 12.35 -5.31
N GLY A 314 2.92 12.40 -6.64
CA GLY A 314 3.09 11.24 -7.51
C GLY A 314 1.99 10.17 -7.44
N LEU A 315 0.93 10.35 -6.63
CA LEU A 315 -0.17 9.38 -6.54
C LEU A 315 -1.08 9.40 -7.78
N GLY A 316 -1.20 10.54 -8.46
CA GLY A 316 -2.10 10.75 -9.59
C GLY A 316 -3.59 10.78 -9.23
N GLN A 317 -3.99 10.32 -8.05
CA GLN A 317 -5.34 10.46 -7.52
C GLN A 317 -5.33 11.47 -6.37
N GLN A 318 -6.48 12.10 -6.13
CA GLN A 318 -6.76 12.92 -4.96
C GLN A 318 -8.05 12.44 -4.30
N ASP A 319 -8.00 12.25 -2.99
CA ASP A 319 -9.19 11.96 -2.19
C ASP A 319 -10.02 13.23 -2.00
N PHE A 320 -11.32 13.15 -2.26
CA PHE A 320 -12.27 14.24 -2.03
C PHE A 320 -13.53 13.72 -1.34
N PHE A 321 -14.32 14.60 -0.73
CA PHE A 321 -15.64 14.24 -0.20
C PHE A 321 -16.65 14.25 -1.34
N ASP A 322 -17.24 13.09 -1.61
CA ASP A 322 -18.13 12.88 -2.75
C ASP A 322 -19.55 13.36 -2.39
N PRO A 323 -20.10 14.39 -3.07
CA PRO A 323 -21.44 14.89 -2.78
C PRO A 323 -22.52 13.81 -2.85
N ALA A 324 -22.39 12.83 -3.75
CA ALA A 324 -23.34 11.74 -3.89
C ALA A 324 -23.27 10.71 -2.75
N ARG A 325 -22.11 10.60 -2.06
CA ARG A 325 -21.98 9.79 -0.84
C ARG A 325 -22.46 10.54 0.40
N VAL A 326 -22.22 11.86 0.46
CA VAL A 326 -22.65 12.72 1.57
C VAL A 326 -24.18 12.87 1.58
N VAL A 327 -24.79 13.06 0.41
CA VAL A 327 -26.25 13.10 0.22
C VAL A 327 -26.74 11.76 -0.33
N ALA A 328 -26.58 10.68 0.45
CA ALA A 328 -26.90 9.32 0.01
C ALA A 328 -28.38 9.11 -0.39
N PHE A 329 -29.30 9.91 0.17
CA PHE A 329 -30.74 9.85 -0.11
C PHE A 329 -31.30 11.25 -0.43
N PRO A 330 -31.11 11.76 -1.66
CA PRO A 330 -31.53 13.11 -2.04
C PRO A 330 -33.06 13.30 -2.09
N THR A 331 -33.83 12.22 -2.01
CA THR A 331 -35.28 12.20 -1.87
C THR A 331 -35.76 12.53 -0.44
N LEU A 332 -34.86 12.49 0.56
CA LEU A 332 -35.16 12.95 1.92
C LEU A 332 -34.95 14.45 2.04
N SER A 333 -35.60 15.06 3.02
CA SER A 333 -35.33 16.44 3.41
C SER A 333 -34.08 16.55 4.29
N LEU A 334 -33.48 17.73 4.35
CA LEU A 334 -32.35 18.00 5.25
C LEU A 334 -32.74 17.70 6.70
N ALA A 335 -33.93 18.14 7.12
CA ALA A 335 -34.44 17.92 8.46
C ALA A 335 -34.73 16.44 8.80
N SER A 336 -34.97 15.59 7.78
CA SER A 336 -35.18 14.15 7.91
C SER A 336 -33.90 13.31 7.75
N GLY A 337 -32.74 13.95 7.58
CA GLY A 337 -31.45 13.25 7.49
C GLY A 337 -30.97 12.90 6.09
N ALA A 338 -31.28 13.72 5.09
CA ALA A 338 -30.63 13.64 3.77
C ALA A 338 -29.08 13.68 3.86
N ILE A 339 -28.54 14.37 4.88
CA ILE A 339 -27.12 14.40 5.23
C ILE A 339 -26.96 13.93 6.68
N LYS A 340 -26.22 12.84 6.89
CA LYS A 340 -26.09 12.21 8.22
C LYS A 340 -25.44 13.17 9.22
N GLY A 341 -26.11 13.41 10.36
CA GLY A 341 -25.60 14.26 11.44
C GLY A 341 -25.82 15.77 11.24
N TRP A 342 -26.45 16.17 10.13
CA TRP A 342 -26.95 17.51 9.85
C TRP A 342 -28.50 17.53 9.86
N ASP A 343 -29.09 16.74 10.76
CA ASP A 343 -30.53 16.53 10.90
C ASP A 343 -31.05 17.05 12.25
N ARG A 344 -32.36 16.97 12.49
CA ARG A 344 -33.01 17.39 13.75
C ARG A 344 -32.43 16.76 15.04
N ARG A 345 -31.66 15.68 14.95
CA ARG A 345 -31.02 15.01 16.11
C ARG A 345 -29.75 15.74 16.56
N ASN A 346 -29.20 16.64 15.74
CA ASN A 346 -28.04 17.46 16.07
C ASN A 346 -28.41 18.94 16.06
N GLY A 347 -28.89 19.43 17.20
CA GLY A 347 -29.42 20.80 17.36
C GLY A 347 -28.47 21.90 16.90
N TYR A 348 -27.16 21.72 17.09
CA TYR A 348 -26.15 22.69 16.65
C TYR A 348 -26.14 22.86 15.12
N TYR A 349 -25.87 21.80 14.36
CA TYR A 349 -25.84 21.88 12.89
C TYR A 349 -27.23 22.15 12.29
N PHE A 350 -28.29 21.64 12.91
CA PHE A 350 -29.66 21.91 12.46
C PHE A 350 -30.02 23.39 12.58
N SER A 351 -29.70 24.05 13.70
CA SER A 351 -29.93 25.51 13.86
C SER A 351 -29.16 26.36 12.84
N MET A 352 -28.01 25.85 12.37
CA MET A 352 -27.24 26.46 11.29
C MET A 352 -28.01 26.36 9.96
N LEU A 353 -28.54 25.18 9.62
CA LEU A 353 -29.38 24.99 8.43
C LEU A 353 -30.71 25.77 8.49
N GLU A 354 -31.35 25.89 9.65
CA GLU A 354 -32.55 26.74 9.80
C GLU A 354 -32.26 28.23 9.55
N SER A 355 -31.07 28.70 9.94
CA SER A 355 -30.62 30.06 9.67
C SER A 355 -30.32 30.26 8.18
N LEU A 356 -29.68 29.26 7.54
CA LEU A 356 -29.41 29.21 6.11
C LEU A 356 -30.71 29.22 5.28
N ALA A 357 -31.72 28.44 5.71
CA ALA A 357 -33.05 28.36 5.10
C ALA A 357 -33.80 29.70 5.13
N LYS A 358 -33.70 30.45 6.24
CA LYS A 358 -34.27 31.81 6.37
C LYS A 358 -33.58 32.81 5.45
N HIS A 359 -32.27 32.69 5.26
CA HIS A 359 -31.47 33.59 4.41
C HIS A 359 -31.76 33.37 2.92
N TYR A 360 -31.56 32.15 2.43
CA TYR A 360 -31.80 31.77 1.02
C TYR A 360 -33.27 31.45 0.70
N LYS A 361 -34.18 31.63 1.66
CA LYS A 361 -35.65 31.46 1.52
C LYS A 361 -36.09 30.09 0.96
N PHE A 362 -35.40 29.02 1.36
CA PHE A 362 -35.79 27.65 1.00
C PHE A 362 -36.48 26.92 2.16
N ASP A 363 -37.22 25.86 1.83
CA ASP A 363 -37.94 25.02 2.77
C ASP A 363 -37.08 23.80 3.14
N ILE A 364 -36.76 23.67 4.44
CA ILE A 364 -35.87 22.63 4.97
C ILE A 364 -36.52 21.24 5.04
N ASP A 365 -37.85 21.16 4.96
CA ASP A 365 -38.62 19.91 4.97
C ASP A 365 -38.93 19.37 3.57
N LYS A 366 -38.54 20.10 2.50
CA LYS A 366 -38.59 19.58 1.13
C LYS A 366 -37.42 18.62 0.84
N PRO A 367 -37.60 17.63 -0.07
CA PRO A 367 -36.51 16.79 -0.57
C PRO A 367 -35.33 17.60 -1.11
N PHE A 368 -34.10 17.18 -0.79
CA PHE A 368 -32.88 17.88 -1.21
C PHE A 368 -32.82 18.08 -2.73
N GLU A 369 -33.22 17.07 -3.52
CA GLU A 369 -33.26 17.16 -5.00
C GLU A 369 -34.22 18.24 -5.54
N SER A 370 -35.17 18.72 -4.73
CA SER A 370 -36.14 19.74 -5.11
C SER A 370 -35.74 21.17 -4.73
N LEU A 371 -34.59 21.34 -4.06
CA LEU A 371 -34.02 22.65 -3.76
C LEU A 371 -33.35 23.25 -5.02
N PRO A 372 -33.30 24.59 -5.19
CA PRO A 372 -32.60 25.21 -6.32
C PRO A 372 -31.11 24.82 -6.36
N PRO A 373 -30.48 24.65 -7.55
CA PRO A 373 -29.08 24.25 -7.66
C PRO A 373 -28.08 25.18 -6.96
N GLU A 374 -28.36 26.48 -6.95
CA GLU A 374 -27.59 27.49 -6.22
C GLU A 374 -27.61 27.23 -4.71
N VAL A 375 -28.80 26.92 -4.16
CA VAL A 375 -28.99 26.57 -2.75
C VAL A 375 -28.31 25.24 -2.39
N GLN A 376 -28.42 24.22 -3.25
CA GLN A 376 -27.70 22.95 -3.07
C GLN A 376 -26.18 23.20 -3.02
N THR A 377 -25.68 24.08 -3.89
CA THR A 377 -24.25 24.45 -3.93
C THR A 377 -23.84 25.22 -2.68
N ALA A 378 -24.63 26.20 -2.23
CA ALA A 378 -24.37 26.96 -1.01
C ALA A 378 -24.37 26.06 0.26
N ILE A 379 -25.26 25.06 0.32
CA ILE A 379 -25.28 24.06 1.40
C ILE A 379 -23.98 23.22 1.40
N LEU A 380 -23.54 22.75 0.23
CA LEU A 380 -22.42 21.81 0.12
C LEU A 380 -21.05 22.50 0.18
N GLN A 381 -20.87 23.63 -0.52
CA GLN A 381 -19.60 24.33 -0.69
C GLN A 381 -19.45 25.59 0.17
N GLY A 382 -20.54 26.10 0.75
CA GLY A 382 -20.55 27.31 1.60
C GLY A 382 -21.07 28.56 0.89
N SER A 383 -21.21 29.66 1.64
CA SER A 383 -21.69 30.96 1.13
C SER A 383 -20.56 31.87 0.59
N GLY A 384 -19.34 31.37 0.49
CA GLY A 384 -18.18 32.15 0.10
C GLY A 384 -17.88 33.27 1.10
N GLU A 385 -17.91 34.53 0.65
CA GLU A 385 -17.69 35.72 1.48
C GLU A 385 -19.00 36.30 2.06
N GLU A 386 -20.17 35.75 1.69
CA GLU A 386 -21.47 36.27 2.15
C GLU A 386 -21.70 35.97 3.64
N GLU A 387 -21.78 37.03 4.48
CA GLU A 387 -22.08 36.91 5.91
C GLU A 387 -23.55 36.56 6.18
N ILE A 388 -23.78 35.45 6.87
CA ILE A 388 -25.12 34.98 7.24
C ILE A 388 -25.32 35.11 8.75
N LYS A 389 -26.53 35.49 9.16
CA LYS A 389 -26.93 35.67 10.57
C LYS A 389 -27.38 34.34 11.17
N PHE A 390 -26.48 33.65 11.86
CA PHE A 390 -26.75 32.40 12.56
C PHE A 390 -27.26 32.63 13.98
N SER A 391 -28.26 31.85 14.40
CA SER A 391 -28.83 31.91 15.76
C SER A 391 -28.77 30.53 16.42
N TYR A 392 -27.81 30.37 17.33
CA TYR A 392 -27.54 29.12 18.05
C TYR A 392 -28.33 29.03 19.36
N VAL A 393 -28.76 27.83 19.73
CA VAL A 393 -29.25 27.51 21.07
C VAL A 393 -28.16 26.71 21.78
N MET A 394 -27.80 27.11 23.01
CA MET A 394 -26.77 26.43 23.79
C MET A 394 -27.40 25.30 24.63
N ASP A 395 -27.01 24.06 24.35
CA ASP A 395 -27.57 22.87 25.02
C ASP A 395 -26.93 22.57 26.40
N SER A 396 -25.79 23.20 26.74
CA SER A 396 -25.10 23.01 28.03
C SER A 396 -24.35 24.26 28.52
N GLY A 397 -24.06 24.30 29.83
CA GLY A 397 -23.32 25.39 30.51
C GLY A 397 -24.21 26.48 31.12
N ALA A 398 -23.60 27.47 31.78
CA ALA A 398 -24.29 28.55 32.52
C ALA A 398 -25.14 29.53 31.67
N SER A 399 -25.34 29.24 30.38
CA SER A 399 -26.21 29.98 29.46
C SER A 399 -27.11 29.03 28.65
N GLN A 400 -27.40 27.85 29.21
CA GLN A 400 -28.34 26.89 28.64
C GLN A 400 -29.67 27.56 28.26
N GLY A 401 -30.13 27.34 27.02
CA GLY A 401 -31.36 27.94 26.50
C GLY A 401 -31.28 29.41 26.04
N LYS A 402 -30.17 30.14 26.25
CA LYS A 402 -29.99 31.48 25.67
C LYS A 402 -29.67 31.40 24.18
N LYS A 403 -30.38 32.19 23.36
CA LYS A 403 -30.13 32.30 21.92
C LYS A 403 -28.93 33.21 21.65
N LEU A 404 -27.83 32.64 21.17
CA LEU A 404 -26.64 33.39 20.78
C LEU A 404 -26.68 33.66 19.27
N THR A 405 -26.75 34.93 18.88
CA THR A 405 -26.73 35.33 17.47
C THR A 405 -25.34 35.77 17.05
N LYS A 406 -24.82 35.24 15.95
CA LYS A 406 -23.54 35.65 15.34
C LYS A 406 -23.71 35.87 13.84
N LYS A 407 -22.87 36.73 13.26
CA LYS A 407 -22.68 36.83 11.81
C LYS A 407 -21.33 36.21 11.45
N HIS A 408 -21.30 35.43 10.39
CA HIS A 408 -20.10 34.91 9.73
C HIS A 408 -20.51 34.24 8.40
N PRO A 409 -19.59 34.04 7.45
CA PRO A 409 -19.87 33.18 6.29
C PRO A 409 -20.12 31.73 6.70
N PHE A 410 -20.87 31.00 5.87
CA PHE A 410 -21.09 29.57 6.04
C PHE A 410 -19.97 28.78 5.36
N GLU A 411 -19.22 27.98 6.13
CA GLU A 411 -18.08 27.22 5.58
C GLU A 411 -18.49 26.10 4.60
N GLY A 412 -19.77 25.70 4.57
CA GLY A 412 -20.24 24.58 3.74
C GLY A 412 -20.03 23.21 4.38
N ILE A 413 -20.88 22.25 4.04
CA ILE A 413 -20.83 20.90 4.62
C ILE A 413 -19.57 20.13 4.16
N LEU A 414 -19.17 20.23 2.89
CA LEU A 414 -18.00 19.52 2.37
C LEU A 414 -16.68 20.11 2.92
N PRO A 415 -16.48 21.45 2.97
CA PRO A 415 -15.30 22.01 3.63
C PRO A 415 -15.29 21.74 5.14
N ASN A 416 -16.43 21.77 5.84
CA ASN A 416 -16.50 21.34 7.24
C ASN A 416 -16.01 19.90 7.43
N MET A 417 -16.51 18.95 6.63
CA MET A 417 -16.09 17.55 6.69
C MET A 417 -14.60 17.37 6.35
N ALA A 418 -14.09 18.07 5.32
CA ALA A 418 -12.69 18.02 4.93
C ALA A 418 -11.75 18.61 5.98
N ARG A 419 -12.14 19.74 6.59
CA ARG A 419 -11.42 20.38 7.71
C ARG A 419 -11.40 19.46 8.93
N ARG A 420 -12.56 18.97 9.36
CA ARG A 420 -12.67 18.03 10.49
C ARG A 420 -11.87 16.74 10.27
N TYR A 421 -11.85 16.18 9.05
CA TYR A 421 -11.05 14.98 8.74
C TYR A 421 -9.54 15.22 8.93
N ARG A 422 -9.06 16.42 8.61
CA ARG A 422 -7.67 16.85 8.78
C ARG A 422 -7.34 17.16 10.24
N GLU A 423 -8.18 17.96 10.91
CA GLU A 423 -7.96 18.49 12.27
C GLU A 423 -8.30 17.52 13.40
N THR A 424 -9.12 16.48 13.18
CA THR A 424 -9.57 15.60 14.27
C THR A 424 -8.59 14.46 14.56
N ASP A 425 -8.05 14.40 15.77
CA ASP A 425 -7.16 13.31 16.22
C ASP A 425 -7.89 11.98 16.53
N SER A 426 -9.22 12.02 16.72
CA SER A 426 -10.01 10.82 16.96
C SER A 426 -10.12 9.93 15.72
N ALA A 427 -9.53 8.72 15.81
CA ALA A 427 -9.57 7.71 14.76
C ALA A 427 -11.00 7.35 14.32
N LEU A 428 -11.93 7.20 15.28
CA LEU A 428 -13.33 6.84 14.99
C LEU A 428 -14.04 7.91 14.14
N VAL A 429 -13.82 9.20 14.45
CA VAL A 429 -14.39 10.30 13.65
C VAL A 429 -13.75 10.34 12.26
N ARG A 430 -12.44 10.08 12.17
CA ARG A 430 -11.70 10.01 10.90
C ARG A 430 -12.18 8.84 10.03
N GLU A 431 -12.45 7.67 10.60
CA GLU A 431 -13.01 6.50 9.92
C GLU A 431 -14.45 6.74 9.45
N ASP A 432 -15.31 7.34 10.28
CA ASP A 432 -16.69 7.66 9.89
C ASP A 432 -16.77 8.69 8.77
N LEU A 433 -15.92 9.73 8.81
CA LEU A 433 -15.79 10.69 7.71
C LEU A 433 -15.17 10.04 6.46
N ALA A 434 -14.27 9.07 6.60
CA ALA A 434 -13.63 8.41 5.46
C ALA A 434 -14.62 7.68 4.54
N ARG A 435 -15.77 7.24 5.07
CA ARG A 435 -16.81 6.54 4.29
C ARG A 435 -17.41 7.41 3.17
N TYR A 436 -17.43 8.73 3.36
CA TYR A 436 -17.95 9.69 2.37
C TYR A 436 -16.90 10.15 1.36
N ARG A 437 -15.64 9.74 1.53
CA ARG A 437 -14.56 10.09 0.60
C ARG A 437 -14.64 9.17 -0.62
N SER A 438 -14.25 9.73 -1.76
CA SER A 438 -14.02 9.00 -3.02
C SER A 438 -12.70 9.48 -3.62
N THR A 439 -12.21 8.75 -4.63
CA THR A 439 -10.98 9.08 -5.35
C THR A 439 -11.33 9.68 -6.71
N GLN A 440 -10.63 10.74 -7.09
CA GLN A 440 -10.69 11.31 -8.44
C GLN A 440 -9.29 11.52 -9.01
N PRO A 441 -9.12 11.53 -10.34
CA PRO A 441 -7.87 11.94 -10.96
C PRO A 441 -7.44 13.33 -10.47
N CYS A 442 -6.18 13.48 -10.11
CA CYS A 442 -5.62 14.75 -9.66
C CYS A 442 -5.72 15.80 -10.76
N GLN A 443 -6.34 16.94 -10.45
CA GLN A 443 -6.73 17.97 -11.43
C GLN A 443 -5.53 18.69 -12.09
N SER A 444 -4.35 18.74 -11.46
CA SER A 444 -3.17 19.44 -12.02
C SER A 444 -2.34 18.56 -12.96
N CYS A 445 -2.33 17.24 -12.74
CA CYS A 445 -1.65 16.27 -13.61
C CYS A 445 -2.61 15.46 -14.49
N ASN A 446 -3.93 15.69 -14.38
CA ASN A 446 -5.00 14.86 -14.97
C ASN A 446 -4.81 13.36 -14.73
N GLY A 447 -4.27 13.01 -13.56
CA GLY A 447 -3.90 11.64 -13.16
C GLY A 447 -2.65 11.03 -13.82
N SER A 448 -1.79 11.81 -14.47
CA SER A 448 -0.55 11.30 -15.09
C SER A 448 0.58 11.04 -14.09
N ARG A 449 0.38 11.39 -12.81
CA ARG A 449 1.35 11.30 -11.69
C ARG A 449 2.60 12.19 -11.82
N LEU A 450 2.87 12.73 -13.01
CA LEU A 450 4.08 13.48 -13.34
C LEU A 450 3.88 15.00 -13.33
N ARG A 451 4.97 15.75 -13.17
CA ARG A 451 5.00 17.21 -13.29
C ARG A 451 4.71 17.71 -14.72
N LEU A 452 4.66 19.03 -14.92
CA LEU A 452 4.31 19.63 -16.22
C LEU A 452 5.38 19.34 -17.29
N GLU A 453 6.64 19.51 -16.95
CA GLU A 453 7.82 19.40 -17.80
C GLU A 453 7.97 17.97 -18.34
N ALA A 454 7.84 16.98 -17.46
CA ALA A 454 7.93 15.56 -17.81
C ALA A 454 6.78 15.10 -18.73
N ARG A 455 5.61 15.74 -18.67
CA ARG A 455 4.48 15.47 -19.58
C ARG A 455 4.70 15.96 -21.01
N HIS A 456 5.56 16.97 -21.20
CA HIS A 456 5.81 17.57 -22.51
C HIS A 456 7.08 17.05 -23.20
N VAL A 457 7.67 15.97 -22.69
CA VAL A 457 8.69 15.23 -23.44
C VAL A 457 8.00 14.12 -24.23
N LYS A 458 8.23 14.08 -25.55
CA LYS A 458 7.62 13.14 -26.49
C LYS A 458 8.69 12.23 -27.13
N ILE A 459 8.32 11.01 -27.46
CA ILE A 459 9.09 10.04 -28.26
C ILE A 459 8.37 9.79 -29.58
N GLY A 460 9.11 9.56 -30.67
CA GLY A 460 8.58 9.37 -32.02
C GLY A 460 8.48 10.67 -32.82
N GLU A 461 8.40 10.54 -34.14
CA GLU A 461 8.41 11.66 -35.09
C GLU A 461 7.01 11.90 -35.69
N GLY A 462 6.69 13.16 -36.01
CA GLY A 462 5.41 13.56 -36.59
C GLY A 462 4.18 13.04 -35.81
N ALA A 463 3.30 12.31 -36.48
CA ALA A 463 2.08 11.75 -35.89
C ALA A 463 2.34 10.68 -34.80
N GLN A 464 3.54 10.07 -34.76
CA GLN A 464 3.94 9.09 -33.75
C GLN A 464 4.42 9.73 -32.43
N ALA A 465 4.58 11.07 -32.38
CA ALA A 465 5.01 11.76 -31.17
C ALA A 465 4.04 11.50 -30.01
N ARG A 466 4.52 10.82 -28.95
CA ARG A 466 3.73 10.49 -27.75
C ARG A 466 4.50 10.76 -26.47
N ALA A 467 3.80 11.28 -25.46
CA ALA A 467 4.34 11.48 -24.12
C ALA A 467 4.29 10.19 -23.28
N ILE A 468 5.16 10.10 -22.27
CA ILE A 468 5.31 8.88 -21.44
C ILE A 468 4.01 8.42 -20.78
N PHE A 469 3.15 9.36 -20.37
CA PHE A 469 1.86 9.04 -19.73
C PHE A 469 0.80 8.57 -20.74
N GLU A 470 0.91 8.92 -22.02
CA GLU A 470 -0.02 8.47 -23.07
C GLU A 470 0.25 7.00 -23.40
N ILE A 471 1.53 6.66 -23.59
CA ILE A 471 1.99 5.27 -23.73
C ILE A 471 1.55 4.47 -22.50
N SER A 472 1.80 4.98 -21.28
CA SER A 472 1.47 4.28 -20.04
C SER A 472 -0.04 4.04 -19.84
N ARG A 473 -0.90 4.83 -20.47
CA ARG A 473 -2.37 4.71 -20.39
C ARG A 473 -2.98 3.84 -21.47
N SER A 474 -2.33 3.73 -22.62
CA SER A 474 -2.73 2.80 -23.67
C SER A 474 -2.75 1.36 -23.15
N THR A 475 -3.52 0.51 -23.80
CA THR A 475 -3.51 -0.92 -23.47
C THR A 475 -2.16 -1.55 -23.80
N LEU A 476 -1.78 -2.64 -23.15
CA LEU A 476 -0.53 -3.35 -23.43
C LEU A 476 -0.45 -3.84 -24.90
N ARG A 477 -1.61 -4.08 -25.53
CA ARG A 477 -1.71 -4.34 -26.98
C ARG A 477 -1.32 -3.13 -27.82
N GLU A 478 -1.89 -1.96 -27.52
CA GLU A 478 -1.62 -0.71 -28.24
C GLU A 478 -0.18 -0.23 -28.02
N SER A 479 0.33 -0.31 -26.77
CA SER A 479 1.74 -0.07 -26.44
C SER A 479 2.68 -0.96 -27.26
N TYR A 480 2.38 -2.24 -27.38
CA TYR A 480 3.20 -3.17 -28.15
C TYR A 480 3.22 -2.84 -29.64
N ALA A 481 2.05 -2.59 -30.24
CA ALA A 481 1.93 -2.18 -31.64
C ALA A 481 2.65 -0.84 -31.91
N TYR A 482 2.60 0.10 -30.96
CA TYR A 482 3.34 1.36 -31.04
C TYR A 482 4.86 1.10 -31.09
N PHE A 483 5.43 0.31 -30.17
CA PHE A 483 6.87 0.04 -30.18
C PHE A 483 7.34 -0.84 -31.36
N GLN A 484 6.48 -1.64 -31.97
CA GLN A 484 6.78 -2.34 -33.22
C GLN A 484 6.87 -1.41 -34.43
N THR A 485 6.12 -0.30 -34.43
CA THR A 485 6.04 0.64 -35.57
C THR A 485 6.81 1.95 -35.35
N LEU A 486 7.43 2.13 -34.16
CA LEU A 486 8.14 3.34 -33.78
C LEU A 486 9.40 3.55 -34.62
N THR A 487 9.41 4.60 -35.43
CA THR A 487 10.57 5.05 -36.20
C THR A 487 11.22 6.27 -35.55
N MET A 488 12.55 6.26 -35.46
CA MET A 488 13.38 7.40 -35.02
C MET A 488 14.64 7.44 -35.87
N HIS A 489 15.08 8.62 -36.28
CA HIS A 489 16.22 8.80 -37.17
C HIS A 489 17.45 9.41 -36.49
N GLY A 490 18.63 9.13 -37.06
CA GLY A 490 19.93 9.59 -36.55
C GLY A 490 20.32 9.00 -35.18
N ALA A 491 21.31 9.63 -34.54
CA ALA A 491 21.95 9.12 -33.32
C ALA A 491 20.98 8.85 -32.14
N LYS A 492 19.84 9.55 -32.06
CA LYS A 492 18.79 9.28 -31.08
C LYS A 492 18.17 7.88 -31.29
N GLY A 493 17.95 7.49 -32.54
CA GLY A 493 17.43 6.17 -32.92
C GLY A 493 18.40 5.05 -32.51
N ASP A 494 19.69 5.21 -32.83
CA ASP A 494 20.72 4.19 -32.51
C ASP A 494 20.85 3.93 -31.00
N ILE A 495 20.82 5.00 -30.19
CA ILE A 495 20.85 4.89 -28.72
C ILE A 495 19.56 4.23 -28.19
N ALA A 496 18.40 4.60 -28.75
CA ALA A 496 17.10 4.09 -28.33
C ALA A 496 16.84 2.64 -28.73
N ALA A 497 17.40 2.16 -29.85
CA ALA A 497 17.06 0.88 -30.47
C ALA A 497 17.19 -0.34 -29.53
N LYS A 498 18.17 -0.34 -28.63
CA LYS A 498 18.32 -1.41 -27.61
C LYS A 498 17.21 -1.35 -26.56
N VAL A 499 16.85 -0.15 -26.10
CA VAL A 499 15.82 0.07 -25.06
C VAL A 499 14.42 -0.21 -25.62
N VAL A 500 14.14 0.20 -26.86
CA VAL A 500 12.87 -0.09 -27.55
C VAL A 500 12.68 -1.60 -27.74
N ARG A 501 13.74 -2.33 -28.10
CA ARG A 501 13.70 -3.79 -28.23
C ARG A 501 13.34 -4.49 -26.92
N GLU A 502 13.95 -4.06 -25.82
CA GLU A 502 13.68 -4.61 -24.48
C GLU A 502 12.25 -4.32 -24.00
N ILE A 503 11.77 -3.09 -24.20
CA ILE A 503 10.37 -2.72 -23.94
C ILE A 503 9.41 -3.58 -24.79
N GLY A 504 9.72 -3.76 -26.08
CA GLY A 504 8.95 -4.59 -27.00
C GLY A 504 8.87 -6.05 -26.55
N LEU A 505 9.98 -6.65 -26.11
CA LEU A 505 10.02 -8.02 -25.59
C LEU A 505 9.15 -8.19 -24.33
N ARG A 506 9.30 -7.29 -23.34
CA ARG A 506 8.49 -7.35 -22.11
C ARG A 506 7.01 -7.14 -22.36
N LEU A 507 6.65 -6.23 -23.28
CA LEU A 507 5.28 -6.04 -23.73
C LEU A 507 4.75 -7.27 -24.48
N LYS A 508 5.56 -7.94 -25.30
CA LYS A 508 5.19 -9.20 -25.96
C LYS A 508 4.80 -10.25 -24.93
N PHE A 509 5.67 -10.53 -23.96
CA PHE A 509 5.40 -11.57 -22.94
C PHE A 509 4.13 -11.29 -22.13
N LEU A 510 3.82 -10.03 -21.80
CA LEU A 510 2.56 -9.66 -21.14
C LEU A 510 1.32 -9.87 -22.04
N ASN A 511 1.44 -9.64 -23.35
CA ASN A 511 0.37 -9.93 -24.31
C ASN A 511 0.19 -11.44 -24.54
N ASP A 512 1.28 -12.21 -24.55
CA ASP A 512 1.28 -13.68 -24.73
C ASP A 512 0.55 -14.36 -23.56
N VAL A 513 0.80 -13.96 -22.30
CA VAL A 513 0.04 -14.43 -21.12
C VAL A 513 -1.38 -13.82 -20.98
N GLY A 514 -1.92 -13.20 -22.03
CA GLY A 514 -3.32 -12.74 -22.08
C GLY A 514 -3.64 -11.45 -21.30
N LEU A 515 -2.64 -10.69 -20.84
CA LEU A 515 -2.87 -9.43 -20.10
C LEU A 515 -3.03 -8.21 -21.01
N ASN A 516 -3.24 -8.44 -22.31
CA ASN A 516 -3.25 -7.45 -23.38
C ASN A 516 -4.27 -6.29 -23.22
N TYR A 517 -5.20 -6.39 -22.26
CA TYR A 517 -6.25 -5.41 -21.97
C TYR A 517 -5.90 -4.45 -20.82
N LEU A 518 -4.84 -4.75 -20.04
CA LEU A 518 -4.34 -3.87 -18.99
C LEU A 518 -3.58 -2.67 -19.59
N SER A 519 -3.21 -1.70 -18.75
CA SER A 519 -2.32 -0.59 -19.09
C SER A 519 -1.21 -0.46 -18.04
N LEU A 520 -0.10 0.21 -18.38
CA LEU A 520 1.07 0.33 -17.49
C LEU A 520 0.80 1.25 -16.27
N ASP A 521 -0.15 2.18 -16.37
CA ASP A 521 -0.63 3.08 -15.28
C ASP A 521 -1.62 2.36 -14.33
N ARG A 522 -2.10 1.16 -14.66
CA ARG A 522 -3.02 0.40 -13.79
C ARG A 522 -2.35 0.14 -12.43
N SER A 523 -3.01 0.52 -11.34
CA SER A 523 -2.51 0.31 -9.97
C SER A 523 -2.37 -1.18 -9.65
N ALA A 524 -1.23 -1.57 -9.09
CA ALA A 524 -0.96 -2.96 -8.69
C ALA A 524 -1.93 -3.47 -7.61
N GLU A 525 -2.49 -2.57 -6.79
CA GLU A 525 -3.51 -2.89 -5.78
C GLU A 525 -4.87 -3.29 -6.38
N THR A 526 -5.08 -3.01 -7.68
CA THR A 526 -6.34 -3.25 -8.39
C THR A 526 -6.30 -4.46 -9.33
N LEU A 527 -5.24 -5.26 -9.21
CA LEU A 527 -5.05 -6.51 -9.92
C LEU A 527 -5.67 -7.67 -9.13
N SER A 528 -6.27 -8.62 -9.83
CA SER A 528 -6.64 -9.92 -9.27
C SER A 528 -5.40 -10.78 -8.98
N GLY A 529 -5.59 -11.88 -8.23
CA GLY A 529 -4.53 -12.87 -7.97
C GLY A 529 -3.94 -13.42 -9.27
N GLY A 530 -4.78 -13.90 -10.18
CA GLY A 530 -4.36 -14.42 -11.49
C GLY A 530 -3.68 -13.37 -12.38
N GLU A 531 -4.12 -12.11 -12.39
CA GLU A 531 -3.39 -11.04 -13.11
C GLU A 531 -2.01 -10.78 -12.50
N SER A 532 -1.91 -10.69 -11.18
CA SER A 532 -0.64 -10.51 -10.46
C SER A 532 0.34 -11.65 -10.74
N GLN A 533 -0.19 -12.88 -10.77
CA GLN A 533 0.56 -14.10 -11.05
C GLN A 533 1.06 -14.13 -12.49
N ARG A 534 0.20 -13.82 -13.48
CA ARG A 534 0.59 -13.77 -14.90
C ARG A 534 1.58 -12.64 -15.21
N ILE A 535 1.48 -11.50 -14.51
CA ILE A 535 2.52 -10.44 -14.57
C ILE A 535 3.86 -10.99 -14.09
N ARG A 536 3.88 -11.69 -12.95
CA ARG A 536 5.10 -12.28 -12.40
C ARG A 536 5.69 -13.32 -13.36
N LEU A 537 4.86 -14.17 -13.97
CA LEU A 537 5.26 -15.14 -15.00
C LEU A 537 5.91 -14.46 -16.20
N ALA A 538 5.28 -13.43 -16.78
CA ALA A 538 5.85 -12.66 -17.89
C ALA A 538 7.21 -12.04 -17.54
N SER A 539 7.37 -11.48 -16.33
CA SER A 539 8.65 -10.97 -15.85
C SER A 539 9.71 -12.07 -15.67
N GLN A 540 9.33 -13.29 -15.29
CA GLN A 540 10.28 -14.41 -15.20
C GLN A 540 10.76 -14.86 -16.59
N ILE A 541 9.88 -14.95 -17.58
CA ILE A 541 10.27 -15.30 -18.95
C ILE A 541 11.20 -14.24 -19.53
N GLY A 542 10.90 -12.95 -19.29
CA GLY A 542 11.76 -11.83 -19.69
C GLY A 542 13.14 -11.81 -19.01
N SER A 543 13.35 -12.56 -17.92
CA SER A 543 14.66 -12.64 -17.26
C SER A 543 15.67 -13.55 -17.98
N GLY A 544 15.21 -14.43 -18.87
CA GLY A 544 16.08 -15.34 -19.63
C GLY A 544 16.88 -16.34 -18.79
N LEU A 545 16.46 -16.60 -17.54
CA LEU A 545 17.14 -17.54 -16.66
C LEU A 545 17.03 -18.99 -17.17
N THR A 546 18.09 -19.76 -16.95
CA THR A 546 18.22 -21.18 -17.30
C THR A 546 18.64 -21.98 -16.07
N GLY A 547 18.32 -23.27 -16.02
CA GLY A 547 18.66 -24.14 -14.89
C GLY A 547 17.89 -23.81 -13.59
N VAL A 548 16.76 -23.11 -13.68
CA VAL A 548 15.89 -22.75 -12.54
C VAL A 548 14.75 -23.76 -12.41
N MET A 549 14.26 -23.97 -11.19
CA MET A 549 12.99 -24.66 -10.92
C MET A 549 11.89 -23.63 -10.66
N TYR A 550 10.93 -23.50 -11.57
CA TYR A 550 9.74 -22.67 -11.37
C TYR A 550 8.63 -23.52 -10.74
N VAL A 551 7.98 -22.98 -9.70
CA VAL A 551 6.86 -23.64 -9.01
C VAL A 551 5.63 -22.74 -9.06
N LEU A 552 4.57 -23.18 -9.73
CA LEU A 552 3.37 -22.38 -10.04
C LEU A 552 2.12 -22.94 -9.35
N ASP A 553 1.25 -22.03 -8.88
CA ASP A 553 0.05 -22.34 -8.09
C ASP A 553 -1.24 -22.04 -8.89
N GLU A 554 -1.80 -23.05 -9.55
CA GLU A 554 -3.03 -22.97 -10.35
C GLU A 554 -3.05 -21.75 -11.33
N PRO A 555 -2.08 -21.62 -12.25
CA PRO A 555 -1.93 -20.46 -13.13
C PRO A 555 -3.09 -20.25 -14.13
N SER A 556 -3.97 -21.24 -14.32
CA SER A 556 -5.22 -21.09 -15.07
C SER A 556 -6.27 -20.23 -14.34
N ILE A 557 -6.09 -19.93 -13.04
CA ILE A 557 -7.10 -19.18 -12.27
C ILE A 557 -7.34 -17.77 -12.81
N GLY A 558 -8.63 -17.45 -12.99
CA GLY A 558 -9.06 -16.19 -13.58
C GLY A 558 -8.59 -16.00 -15.02
N LEU A 559 -8.30 -17.09 -15.73
CA LEU A 559 -8.10 -17.14 -17.17
C LEU A 559 -9.35 -17.75 -17.84
N HIS A 560 -9.63 -17.36 -19.08
CA HIS A 560 -10.72 -17.94 -19.87
C HIS A 560 -10.17 -19.11 -20.70
N GLN A 561 -10.91 -20.23 -20.87
CA GLN A 561 -10.37 -21.44 -21.53
C GLN A 561 -9.69 -21.18 -22.88
N ARG A 562 -10.27 -20.28 -23.71
CA ARG A 562 -9.66 -19.82 -24.98
C ARG A 562 -8.19 -19.36 -24.86
N ASP A 563 -7.83 -18.79 -23.73
CA ASP A 563 -6.49 -18.22 -23.50
C ASP A 563 -5.57 -19.20 -22.73
N ASN A 564 -6.07 -20.39 -22.37
CA ASN A 564 -5.33 -21.45 -21.68
C ASN A 564 -4.22 -22.06 -22.56
N ASP A 565 -4.51 -22.29 -23.84
CA ASP A 565 -3.51 -22.78 -24.81
C ASP A 565 -2.25 -21.90 -24.83
N ARG A 566 -2.42 -20.57 -24.75
CA ARG A 566 -1.30 -19.61 -24.72
C ARG A 566 -0.49 -19.69 -23.43
N LEU A 567 -1.16 -19.95 -22.30
CA LEU A 567 -0.48 -20.20 -21.03
C LEU A 567 0.34 -21.48 -21.13
N ILE A 568 -0.22 -22.56 -21.68
CA ILE A 568 0.46 -23.84 -21.91
C ILE A 568 1.68 -23.66 -22.83
N GLU A 569 1.54 -22.98 -23.97
CA GLU A 569 2.67 -22.64 -24.86
C GLU A 569 3.76 -21.83 -24.12
N THR A 570 3.34 -20.89 -23.28
CA THR A 570 4.26 -20.06 -22.50
C THR A 570 5.03 -20.87 -21.44
N LEU A 571 4.38 -21.84 -20.78
CA LEU A 571 5.04 -22.73 -19.81
C LEU A 571 5.96 -23.74 -20.50
N LYS A 572 5.58 -24.24 -21.68
CA LYS A 572 6.47 -25.05 -22.54
C LYS A 572 7.69 -24.25 -22.97
N HIS A 573 7.53 -22.99 -23.39
CA HIS A 573 8.67 -22.12 -23.71
C HIS A 573 9.60 -21.92 -22.50
N LEU A 574 9.05 -21.69 -21.31
CA LEU A 574 9.83 -21.55 -20.07
C LEU A 574 10.65 -22.81 -19.75
N ARG A 575 10.08 -24.00 -19.96
CA ARG A 575 10.76 -25.30 -19.89
C ARG A 575 11.85 -25.43 -20.95
N ASP A 576 11.53 -25.15 -22.21
CA ASP A 576 12.38 -25.36 -23.39
C ASP A 576 13.63 -24.46 -23.39
N ILE A 577 13.61 -23.36 -22.64
CA ILE A 577 14.77 -22.52 -22.31
C ILE A 577 15.81 -23.28 -21.44
N GLY A 578 15.45 -24.43 -20.87
CA GLY A 578 16.31 -25.25 -20.00
C GLY A 578 15.97 -25.12 -18.52
N ASN A 579 14.67 -24.99 -18.18
CA ASN A 579 14.19 -24.91 -16.81
C ASN A 579 13.26 -26.08 -16.46
N SER A 580 13.15 -26.40 -15.18
CA SER A 580 12.15 -27.35 -14.68
C SER A 580 10.90 -26.57 -14.26
N VAL A 581 9.72 -26.96 -14.73
CA VAL A 581 8.47 -26.20 -14.48
C VAL A 581 7.49 -27.12 -13.76
N LEU A 582 7.29 -26.89 -12.46
CA LEU A 582 6.35 -27.61 -11.62
C LEU A 582 5.08 -26.78 -11.47
N VAL A 583 3.92 -27.36 -11.77
CA VAL A 583 2.62 -26.67 -11.76
C VAL A 583 1.65 -27.44 -10.87
N VAL A 584 1.10 -26.82 -9.85
CA VAL A 584 -0.07 -27.38 -9.13
C VAL A 584 -1.32 -27.02 -9.94
N GLU A 585 -2.03 -28.00 -10.49
CA GLU A 585 -3.17 -27.76 -11.40
C GLU A 585 -4.27 -28.83 -11.36
N HIS A 586 -5.44 -28.43 -11.85
CA HIS A 586 -6.67 -29.22 -11.99
C HIS A 586 -7.28 -29.15 -13.38
N ASP A 587 -6.78 -28.28 -14.27
CA ASP A 587 -7.22 -28.20 -15.67
C ASP A 587 -6.79 -29.43 -16.51
N GLU A 588 -7.71 -29.90 -17.36
CA GLU A 588 -7.53 -31.08 -18.21
C GLU A 588 -6.50 -30.84 -19.32
N ASP A 589 -6.51 -29.66 -19.93
CA ASP A 589 -5.62 -29.34 -21.06
C ASP A 589 -4.17 -29.16 -20.58
N MET A 590 -3.97 -28.57 -19.40
CA MET A 590 -2.66 -28.51 -18.73
C MET A 590 -2.13 -29.91 -18.39
N MET A 591 -2.97 -30.79 -17.82
CA MET A 591 -2.57 -32.18 -17.53
C MET A 591 -2.22 -32.94 -18.83
N ARG A 592 -3.02 -32.78 -19.89
CA ARG A 592 -2.77 -33.35 -21.22
C ARG A 592 -1.48 -32.83 -21.86
N ALA A 593 -1.11 -31.58 -21.58
CA ALA A 593 0.07 -30.92 -22.12
C ALA A 593 1.37 -31.14 -21.33
N ALA A 594 1.29 -31.76 -20.14
CA ALA A 594 2.41 -32.03 -19.26
C ALA A 594 3.28 -33.20 -19.76
N ASP A 595 4.59 -33.12 -19.52
CA ASP A 595 5.52 -34.22 -19.80
C ASP A 595 5.42 -35.31 -18.71
N HIS A 596 5.08 -34.89 -17.48
CA HIS A 596 4.93 -35.77 -16.32
C HIS A 596 3.83 -35.26 -15.38
N ILE A 597 3.11 -36.16 -14.72
CA ILE A 597 2.02 -35.87 -13.79
C ILE A 597 2.23 -36.66 -12.50
N ILE A 598 1.97 -36.02 -11.36
CA ILE A 598 2.02 -36.61 -10.01
C ILE A 598 0.63 -36.44 -9.37
N ASP A 599 -0.08 -37.53 -9.11
CA ASP A 599 -1.41 -37.52 -8.49
C ASP A 599 -1.33 -37.76 -6.97
N MET A 600 -1.77 -36.76 -6.20
CA MET A 600 -1.67 -36.73 -4.74
C MET A 600 -2.98 -37.13 -4.07
N GLY A 601 -2.94 -38.25 -3.33
CA GLY A 601 -3.81 -38.63 -2.22
C GLY A 601 -5.32 -38.79 -2.50
N LEU A 602 -5.85 -39.99 -2.23
CA LEU A 602 -7.29 -40.27 -2.13
C LEU A 602 -7.93 -39.69 -0.85
N GLY A 603 -7.75 -38.40 -0.61
CA GLY A 603 -8.37 -37.68 0.52
C GLY A 603 -7.66 -36.38 0.88
N ALA A 604 -8.32 -35.60 1.74
CA ALA A 604 -7.80 -34.35 2.29
C ALA A 604 -7.18 -34.55 3.69
N GLY A 605 -6.26 -33.68 4.08
CA GLY A 605 -5.70 -33.63 5.44
C GLY A 605 -5.03 -34.95 5.82
N VAL A 606 -5.46 -35.56 6.93
CA VAL A 606 -4.84 -36.80 7.45
C VAL A 606 -4.95 -38.00 6.50
N HIS A 607 -5.93 -38.01 5.59
CA HIS A 607 -6.17 -39.07 4.61
C HIS A 607 -5.40 -38.88 3.29
N GLY A 608 -4.85 -37.67 3.06
CA GLY A 608 -3.98 -37.38 1.93
C GLY A 608 -2.50 -37.69 2.22
N GLY A 609 -1.61 -36.99 1.52
CA GLY A 609 -0.17 -36.99 1.77
C GLY A 609 0.58 -38.20 1.19
N ARG A 610 0.00 -38.91 0.22
CA ARG A 610 0.61 -40.03 -0.50
C ARG A 610 0.55 -39.78 -2.01
N VAL A 611 1.58 -40.18 -2.74
CA VAL A 611 1.54 -40.26 -4.21
C VAL A 611 0.75 -41.53 -4.57
N ILE A 612 -0.29 -41.39 -5.39
CA ILE A 612 -1.16 -42.49 -5.84
C ILE A 612 -0.72 -43.00 -7.22
N ALA A 613 -0.35 -42.07 -8.10
CA ALA A 613 0.10 -42.35 -9.44
C ALA A 613 1.15 -41.31 -9.86
N GLN A 614 2.11 -41.73 -10.69
CA GLN A 614 3.04 -40.84 -11.39
C GLN A 614 3.33 -41.39 -12.79
N GLY A 615 3.52 -40.52 -13.77
CA GLY A 615 3.76 -40.93 -15.16
C GLY A 615 3.38 -39.86 -16.17
N ASN A 616 3.22 -40.24 -17.45
CA ASN A 616 2.61 -39.39 -18.46
C ASN A 616 1.07 -39.42 -18.37
N PHE A 617 0.39 -38.63 -19.19
CA PHE A 617 -1.08 -38.55 -19.22
C PHE A 617 -1.76 -39.93 -19.34
N ASP A 618 -1.33 -40.77 -20.28
CA ASP A 618 -1.90 -42.10 -20.52
C ASP A 618 -1.72 -43.05 -19.31
N ALA A 619 -0.58 -42.96 -18.61
CA ALA A 619 -0.31 -43.74 -17.41
C ALA A 619 -1.19 -43.32 -16.22
N ILE A 620 -1.52 -42.03 -16.08
CA ILE A 620 -2.49 -41.56 -15.08
C ILE A 620 -3.92 -41.96 -15.48
N GLN A 621 -4.30 -41.77 -16.75
CA GLN A 621 -5.64 -42.10 -17.25
C GLN A 621 -5.97 -43.60 -17.11
N SER A 622 -4.99 -44.48 -17.32
CA SER A 622 -5.16 -45.93 -17.16
C SER A 622 -5.12 -46.42 -15.71
N ASN A 623 -4.72 -45.58 -14.74
CA ASN A 623 -4.60 -45.99 -13.34
C ASN A 623 -5.94 -45.89 -12.61
N THR A 624 -6.60 -47.03 -12.38
CA THR A 624 -7.89 -47.12 -11.69
C THR A 624 -7.84 -46.70 -10.21
N GLN A 625 -6.66 -46.65 -9.57
CA GLN A 625 -6.51 -46.14 -8.20
C GLN A 625 -6.44 -44.60 -8.15
N SER A 626 -6.10 -43.93 -9.26
CA SER A 626 -6.11 -42.48 -9.35
C SER A 626 -7.54 -41.97 -9.52
N LEU A 627 -8.02 -41.14 -8.58
CA LEU A 627 -9.31 -40.46 -8.75
C LEU A 627 -9.25 -39.52 -9.96
N THR A 628 -8.13 -38.81 -10.14
CA THR A 628 -7.89 -37.94 -11.29
C THR A 628 -7.92 -38.74 -12.60
N GLY A 629 -7.25 -39.89 -12.63
CA GLY A 629 -7.29 -40.85 -13.74
C GLY A 629 -8.71 -41.30 -14.11
N GLN A 630 -9.56 -41.60 -13.13
CA GLN A 630 -10.97 -41.97 -13.37
C GLN A 630 -11.80 -40.84 -14.03
N TYR A 631 -11.50 -39.57 -13.72
CA TYR A 631 -12.13 -38.42 -14.40
C TYR A 631 -11.57 -38.22 -15.81
N LEU A 632 -10.24 -38.30 -15.99
CA LEU A 632 -9.59 -38.21 -17.31
C LEU A 632 -10.07 -39.33 -18.26
N ALA A 633 -10.28 -40.54 -17.73
CA ALA A 633 -10.82 -41.68 -18.45
C ALA A 633 -12.36 -41.60 -18.67
N GLN A 634 -13.03 -40.53 -18.25
CA GLN A 634 -14.48 -40.33 -18.32
C GLN A 634 -15.31 -41.43 -17.63
N THR A 635 -14.67 -42.21 -16.74
CA THR A 635 -15.34 -43.21 -15.88
C THR A 635 -16.14 -42.50 -14.79
N LEU A 636 -15.59 -41.42 -14.24
CA LEU A 636 -16.31 -40.41 -13.47
C LEU A 636 -16.46 -39.13 -14.32
N LYS A 637 -17.60 -38.46 -14.21
CA LYS A 637 -17.85 -37.17 -14.88
C LYS A 637 -18.94 -36.38 -14.17
N ILE A 638 -18.87 -35.06 -14.27
CA ILE A 638 -19.93 -34.18 -13.80
C ILE A 638 -21.07 -34.23 -14.82
N ALA A 639 -22.18 -34.88 -14.45
CA ALA A 639 -23.32 -35.04 -15.34
C ALA A 639 -23.99 -33.69 -15.65
N VAL A 640 -24.20 -33.41 -16.94
CA VAL A 640 -25.04 -32.29 -17.37
C VAL A 640 -26.48 -32.52 -16.90
N PRO A 641 -27.13 -31.56 -16.20
CA PRO A 641 -28.53 -31.68 -15.82
C PRO A 641 -29.44 -31.89 -17.04
N GLY A 642 -30.18 -33.00 -17.08
CA GLY A 642 -31.07 -33.35 -18.19
C GLY A 642 -32.24 -32.37 -18.38
N LYS A 643 -32.61 -31.64 -17.32
CA LYS A 643 -33.42 -30.43 -17.40
C LYS A 643 -32.51 -29.23 -17.11
N ARG A 644 -32.05 -28.55 -18.16
CA ARG A 644 -31.55 -27.18 -18.03
C ARG A 644 -32.76 -26.24 -18.07
N THR A 645 -32.81 -25.24 -17.20
CA THR A 645 -33.71 -24.09 -17.42
C THR A 645 -33.38 -23.51 -18.79
N PRO A 646 -34.31 -23.48 -19.76
CA PRO A 646 -34.02 -22.89 -21.05
C PRO A 646 -33.62 -21.43 -20.81
N TRP A 647 -32.58 -20.97 -21.50
CA TRP A 647 -32.25 -19.55 -21.52
C TRP A 647 -33.38 -18.82 -22.22
N LEU A 648 -34.30 -18.30 -21.42
CA LEU A 648 -35.35 -17.41 -21.88
C LEU A 648 -34.73 -16.01 -21.93
N PRO A 649 -34.45 -15.42 -23.12
CA PRO A 649 -34.20 -13.99 -23.17
C PRO A 649 -35.40 -13.30 -22.55
N THR A 650 -35.17 -12.27 -21.73
CA THR A 650 -36.24 -11.51 -21.09
C THR A 650 -37.09 -10.83 -22.16
N VAL A 651 -38.19 -11.49 -22.54
CA VAL A 651 -39.22 -10.91 -23.38
C VAL A 651 -39.76 -9.69 -22.64
N ALA A 652 -39.76 -8.54 -23.30
CA ALA A 652 -40.33 -7.33 -22.73
C ALA A 652 -41.76 -7.62 -22.24
N PRO A 653 -42.18 -7.07 -21.08
CA PRO A 653 -43.52 -7.33 -20.56
C PRO A 653 -44.56 -6.97 -21.63
N LYS A 654 -45.54 -7.86 -21.83
CA LYS A 654 -46.59 -7.62 -22.83
C LYS A 654 -47.31 -6.30 -22.50
N PRO A 655 -47.55 -5.42 -23.48
CA PRO A 655 -48.35 -4.22 -23.26
C PRO A 655 -49.71 -4.62 -22.68
N GLY A 656 -50.03 -4.12 -21.47
CA GLY A 656 -51.28 -4.42 -20.74
C GLY A 656 -51.12 -4.99 -19.33
N ASP A 657 -49.95 -5.53 -18.93
CA ASP A 657 -49.77 -6.03 -17.54
C ASP A 657 -49.61 -4.90 -16.50
N GLU A 658 -49.47 -3.64 -16.91
CA GLU A 658 -49.39 -2.48 -16.00
C GLU A 658 -50.74 -2.14 -15.32
N ASP A 659 -51.87 -2.64 -15.83
CA ASP A 659 -53.20 -2.31 -15.29
C ASP A 659 -53.59 -3.06 -14.00
N LYS A 660 -52.88 -4.14 -13.64
CA LYS A 660 -53.25 -5.00 -12.50
C LYS A 660 -52.96 -4.40 -11.11
N PHE A 661 -52.25 -3.28 -11.02
CA PHE A 661 -51.88 -2.63 -9.75
C PHE A 661 -52.16 -1.12 -9.73
N LYS A 662 -53.28 -0.67 -10.30
CA LYS A 662 -53.75 0.71 -10.11
C LYS A 662 -54.22 0.92 -8.66
N SER A 663 -53.42 1.66 -7.88
CA SER A 663 -53.82 2.09 -6.53
C SER A 663 -55.05 3.00 -6.60
N ARG A 664 -55.96 2.88 -5.63
CA ARG A 664 -57.28 3.54 -5.64
C ARG A 664 -57.24 5.07 -5.39
N ASN A 665 -56.05 5.63 -5.17
CA ASN A 665 -55.83 7.05 -4.87
C ASN A 665 -55.12 7.76 -6.03
N ALA A 666 -55.39 9.05 -6.23
CA ALA A 666 -54.68 9.86 -7.21
C ALA A 666 -53.17 9.88 -6.90
N PRO A 667 -52.28 9.67 -7.90
CA PRO A 667 -50.84 9.66 -7.67
C PRO A 667 -50.36 11.05 -7.25
N SER A 668 -49.50 11.09 -6.22
CA SER A 668 -48.91 12.37 -5.79
C SER A 668 -48.03 12.98 -6.90
N PRO A 669 -47.78 14.30 -6.90
CA PRO A 669 -46.84 14.92 -7.85
C PRO A 669 -45.41 14.37 -7.78
N ALA A 670 -45.05 13.65 -6.71
CA ALA A 670 -43.79 12.90 -6.62
C ALA A 670 -43.90 11.52 -7.30
N ALA A 671 -45.05 10.83 -7.18
CA ALA A 671 -45.31 9.57 -7.87
C ALA A 671 -45.39 9.75 -9.40
N VAL A 672 -46.03 10.83 -9.88
CA VAL A 672 -46.07 11.18 -11.32
C VAL A 672 -44.65 11.43 -11.85
N ARG A 673 -43.87 12.31 -11.22
CA ARG A 673 -42.47 12.58 -11.62
C ARG A 673 -41.53 11.38 -11.42
N ARG A 674 -41.89 10.43 -10.56
CA ARG A 674 -41.20 9.14 -10.46
C ARG A 674 -41.55 8.24 -11.65
N ALA A 675 -42.81 8.13 -12.02
CA ALA A 675 -43.23 7.38 -13.20
C ALA A 675 -42.63 7.96 -14.50
N GLU A 676 -42.58 9.29 -14.63
CA GLU A 676 -41.90 9.98 -15.74
C GLU A 676 -40.38 9.71 -15.76
N ARG A 677 -39.71 9.76 -14.59
CA ARG A 677 -38.29 9.40 -14.49
C ARG A 677 -38.04 7.92 -14.77
N GLU A 678 -38.88 7.01 -14.29
CA GLU A 678 -38.77 5.58 -14.58
C GLU A 678 -39.05 5.30 -16.07
N ALA A 679 -40.02 5.97 -16.70
CA ALA A 679 -40.29 5.87 -18.13
C ALA A 679 -39.12 6.42 -18.97
N HIS A 680 -38.57 7.58 -18.62
CA HIS A 680 -37.40 8.15 -19.28
C HIS A 680 -36.14 7.30 -19.06
N HIS A 681 -35.99 6.70 -17.87
CA HIS A 681 -34.91 5.76 -17.59
C HIS A 681 -35.05 4.46 -18.40
N ARG A 682 -36.25 3.86 -18.48
CA ARG A 682 -36.52 2.71 -19.36
C ARG A 682 -36.30 3.04 -20.83
N ALA A 683 -36.62 4.27 -21.27
CA ALA A 683 -36.41 4.74 -22.65
C ALA A 683 -34.94 5.09 -22.97
N THR A 684 -34.09 5.34 -21.97
CA THR A 684 -32.66 5.62 -22.14
C THR A 684 -31.77 4.41 -21.84
N GLN A 685 -32.29 3.38 -21.17
CA GLN A 685 -31.72 2.04 -21.21
C GLN A 685 -31.83 1.51 -22.65
N GLY A 686 -30.68 1.23 -23.28
CA GLY A 686 -30.64 0.30 -24.42
C GLY A 686 -31.07 -1.10 -23.99
N ALA A 687 -31.01 -2.09 -24.90
CA ALA A 687 -31.45 -3.46 -24.66
C ALA A 687 -30.54 -4.29 -23.70
N LEU A 688 -30.16 -3.70 -22.56
CA LEU A 688 -29.50 -4.35 -21.44
C LEU A 688 -30.54 -5.08 -20.61
N GLN A 689 -30.42 -6.40 -20.58
CA GLN A 689 -31.35 -7.30 -19.91
C GLN A 689 -31.40 -7.01 -18.40
N THR A 690 -32.57 -6.65 -17.88
CA THR A 690 -32.81 -6.56 -16.45
C THR A 690 -32.83 -7.97 -15.85
N LEU A 691 -31.84 -8.26 -15.00
CA LEU A 691 -31.79 -9.50 -14.22
C LEU A 691 -32.96 -9.52 -13.22
N ARG A 692 -33.90 -10.45 -13.42
CA ARG A 692 -34.93 -10.77 -12.44
C ARG A 692 -34.98 -12.27 -12.24
N VAL A 693 -34.55 -12.75 -11.08
CA VAL A 693 -34.74 -14.15 -10.69
C VAL A 693 -36.24 -14.33 -10.36
N VAL A 694 -36.92 -15.16 -11.14
CA VAL A 694 -38.33 -15.51 -10.94
C VAL A 694 -38.39 -16.99 -10.57
N GLY A 695 -39.06 -17.33 -9.46
CA GLY A 695 -39.19 -18.71 -9.01
C GLY A 695 -38.03 -19.24 -8.16
N ALA A 696 -37.28 -18.38 -7.47
CA ALA A 696 -36.37 -18.82 -6.40
C ALA A 696 -37.19 -19.21 -5.15
N SER A 697 -37.46 -20.51 -5.00
CA SER A 697 -37.93 -21.10 -3.75
C SER A 697 -36.76 -21.69 -2.94
N ASP A 698 -36.71 -21.27 -1.68
CA ASP A 698 -35.99 -21.84 -0.54
C ASP A 698 -34.50 -21.56 -0.31
N HIS A 699 -34.24 -21.21 0.96
CA HIS A 699 -33.04 -21.57 1.70
C HIS A 699 -33.48 -22.46 2.89
N ASN A 700 -33.72 -23.74 2.58
CA ASN A 700 -34.03 -24.87 3.49
C ASN A 700 -35.09 -24.65 4.59
N LEU A 701 -36.32 -25.12 4.37
CA LEU A 701 -37.22 -25.69 5.41
C LEU A 701 -38.30 -26.60 4.76
N SER A 702 -39.05 -27.37 5.57
CA SER A 702 -39.68 -28.63 5.14
C SER A 702 -41.22 -28.72 5.19
N CYS A 703 -41.83 -29.28 4.13
CA CYS A 703 -43.13 -30.00 4.05
C CYS A 703 -44.46 -29.25 4.39
N PRO A 704 -45.65 -29.79 4.00
CA PRO A 704 -45.94 -30.95 3.13
C PRO A 704 -46.96 -30.69 1.96
N SER A 705 -47.04 -31.67 1.05
CA SER A 705 -48.19 -32.08 0.20
C SER A 705 -49.32 -31.10 -0.20
N HIS A 706 -49.54 -30.94 -1.51
CA HIS A 706 -50.86 -31.19 -2.12
C HIS A 706 -50.75 -31.58 -3.61
N GLN A 707 -51.79 -32.27 -4.12
CA GLN A 707 -51.85 -32.96 -5.41
C GLN A 707 -52.36 -32.09 -6.57
N ASP A 708 -52.20 -32.63 -7.79
CA ASP A 708 -52.91 -32.32 -9.06
C ASP A 708 -52.66 -30.94 -9.71
N GLY A 709 -52.57 -30.79 -11.04
CA GLY A 709 -52.57 -31.77 -12.14
C GLY A 709 -52.51 -31.06 -13.51
N HIS A 710 -52.36 -31.84 -14.60
CA HIS A 710 -52.62 -31.45 -16.02
C HIS A 710 -51.68 -30.42 -16.70
N THR A 711 -50.77 -30.80 -17.62
CA THR A 711 -50.90 -31.08 -19.09
C THR A 711 -51.13 -29.84 -19.98
N VAL A 712 -50.60 -29.63 -21.20
CA VAL A 712 -49.63 -30.31 -22.11
C VAL A 712 -49.30 -29.34 -23.29
N ASP A 713 -48.19 -29.53 -24.02
CA ASP A 713 -47.85 -29.00 -25.39
C ASP A 713 -47.81 -27.47 -25.69
N ALA A 714 -47.13 -26.98 -26.74
CA ALA A 714 -45.97 -27.44 -27.53
C ALA A 714 -45.51 -26.34 -28.55
N ARG A 715 -44.43 -26.65 -29.28
CA ARG A 715 -43.97 -26.11 -30.58
C ARG A 715 -42.99 -24.93 -30.59
N VAL A 716 -41.88 -25.21 -31.27
CA VAL A 716 -40.83 -24.29 -31.78
C VAL A 716 -41.17 -23.94 -33.24
N PRO A 717 -40.75 -22.76 -33.75
CA PRO A 717 -40.02 -22.75 -35.02
C PRO A 717 -38.69 -21.96 -34.96
N THR A 718 -37.90 -22.09 -36.03
CA THR A 718 -36.47 -21.77 -36.15
C THR A 718 -36.16 -20.59 -37.10
N GLU A 719 -34.87 -20.23 -37.22
CA GLU A 719 -34.26 -19.29 -38.21
C GLU A 719 -34.55 -17.78 -37.95
N PHE A 720 -33.74 -16.76 -38.29
CA PHE A 720 -32.42 -16.58 -38.93
C PHE A 720 -31.47 -15.81 -37.94
N GLY A 721 -30.23 -15.34 -38.21
CA GLY A 721 -29.36 -15.23 -39.41
C GLY A 721 -28.03 -14.52 -39.03
N CYS A 722 -27.27 -13.96 -39.99
CA CYS A 722 -26.06 -13.15 -39.72
C CYS A 722 -25.86 -12.02 -40.77
N GLY A 723 -25.42 -10.81 -40.39
CA GLY A 723 -25.04 -9.74 -41.34
C GLY A 723 -24.90 -8.33 -40.72
N PRO A 724 -24.03 -7.41 -41.24
CA PRO A 724 -23.48 -6.31 -40.44
C PRO A 724 -23.75 -4.88 -40.96
N THR A 725 -23.74 -3.87 -40.07
CA THR A 725 -23.36 -2.47 -40.38
C THR A 725 -23.10 -1.65 -39.10
N ALA A 726 -22.36 -0.55 -39.20
CA ALA A 726 -21.88 0.24 -38.07
C ALA A 726 -22.62 1.59 -37.92
N LEU A 727 -22.72 2.14 -36.70
CA LEU A 727 -22.14 3.45 -36.33
C LEU A 727 -22.34 3.84 -34.84
N ARG A 728 -21.30 4.48 -34.28
CA ARG A 728 -21.28 5.52 -33.23
C ARG A 728 -22.25 5.46 -32.01
N CYS A 729 -21.61 5.52 -30.83
CA CYS A 729 -21.69 6.60 -29.81
C CYS A 729 -22.05 6.22 -28.35
N LYS A 730 -21.23 6.82 -27.46
CA LYS A 730 -21.49 7.26 -26.07
C LYS A 730 -21.52 6.25 -24.91
N LYS A 731 -20.50 6.46 -24.05
CA LYS A 731 -20.44 6.20 -22.60
C LYS A 731 -21.81 6.28 -21.88
N ALA A 732 -22.11 5.25 -21.11
CA ALA A 732 -22.86 5.36 -19.85
C ALA A 732 -22.33 4.31 -18.86
N SER A 733 -21.84 4.76 -17.71
CA SER A 733 -21.22 3.89 -16.70
C SER A 733 -22.30 3.15 -15.90
N LEU A 734 -22.23 1.83 -15.82
CA LEU A 734 -23.18 1.04 -15.05
C LEU A 734 -22.57 0.66 -13.70
N ILE A 735 -23.12 1.24 -12.64
CA ILE A 735 -22.75 0.97 -11.24
C ILE A 735 -23.47 -0.29 -10.80
N LEU A 736 -22.72 -1.32 -10.39
CA LEU A 736 -23.25 -2.46 -9.64
C LEU A 736 -22.58 -2.51 -8.26
N ASN A 737 -23.41 -2.42 -7.24
CA ASN A 737 -22.99 -2.50 -5.84
C ASN A 737 -22.59 -3.94 -5.51
N PHE A 738 -21.34 -4.14 -5.08
CA PHE A 738 -20.98 -5.25 -4.22
C PHE A 738 -20.65 -4.71 -2.83
N ALA A 739 -21.40 -5.17 -1.83
CA ALA A 739 -21.25 -4.76 -0.45
C ALA A 739 -20.31 -5.71 0.31
N GLU A 740 -19.54 -5.12 1.23
CA GLU A 740 -18.87 -5.76 2.37
C GLU A 740 -17.83 -6.87 2.11
N THR A 741 -16.60 -6.45 1.85
CA THR A 741 -15.42 -7.05 2.53
C THR A 741 -14.61 -5.94 3.20
N ARG A 742 -14.39 -6.05 4.52
CA ARG A 742 -13.75 -5.01 5.33
C ARG A 742 -12.23 -5.02 5.16
N ARG A 743 -11.66 -3.89 4.75
CA ARG A 743 -10.21 -3.65 4.76
C ARG A 743 -9.81 -2.91 6.04
N PHE A 744 -8.96 -3.52 6.86
CA PHE A 744 -8.20 -2.82 7.89
C PHE A 744 -7.05 -2.04 7.25
N ARG A 745 -6.75 -0.83 7.74
CA ARG A 745 -5.66 0.01 7.24
C ARG A 745 -4.71 0.37 8.39
N MET A 746 -3.57 -0.30 8.47
CA MET A 746 -2.46 0.12 9.33
C MET A 746 -1.67 1.26 8.65
N THR A 747 -1.39 2.32 9.39
CA THR A 747 -0.43 3.36 8.99
C THR A 747 0.95 3.03 9.54
N THR A 748 1.89 2.68 8.67
CA THR A 748 3.31 2.55 9.03
C THR A 748 4.02 3.91 8.91
N LEU A 749 4.82 4.28 9.91
CA LEU A 749 5.78 5.38 9.76
C LEU A 749 6.85 4.99 8.73
N GLY A 750 7.08 5.86 7.74
CA GLY A 750 7.99 5.52 6.65
C GLY A 750 8.38 6.67 5.73
N ASP A 751 8.45 7.92 6.22
CA ASP A 751 9.05 9.03 5.47
C ASP A 751 9.51 10.17 6.42
N LEU A 752 10.81 10.21 6.74
CA LEU A 752 11.59 11.42 7.06
C LEU A 752 13.09 11.15 6.74
N PRO A 753 13.88 12.17 6.37
CA PRO A 753 14.96 11.99 5.40
C PRO A 753 16.30 11.47 5.97
N ARG A 754 16.99 10.64 5.17
CA ARG A 754 18.40 10.27 5.35
C ARG A 754 19.34 11.30 4.71
N GLN A 755 19.64 12.38 5.43
CA GLN A 755 20.87 13.19 5.34
C GLN A 755 21.14 13.67 6.78
N THR A 756 22.25 13.41 7.47
CA THR A 756 23.66 13.61 7.06
C THR A 756 24.64 12.85 7.98
N VAL A 757 25.27 11.75 7.51
CA VAL A 757 26.54 11.22 8.10
C VAL A 757 27.36 10.50 7.01
N ALA A 758 28.08 11.25 6.16
CA ALA A 758 29.10 10.68 5.25
C ALA A 758 29.97 11.76 4.55
N ARG A 759 30.75 12.53 5.33
CA ARG A 759 31.98 13.22 4.84
C ARG A 759 32.69 13.86 6.04
N GLY A 760 33.74 13.21 6.53
CA GLY A 760 34.41 13.64 7.76
C GLY A 760 35.72 12.94 8.07
N ASP A 761 36.47 12.45 7.08
CA ASP A 761 37.76 11.81 7.34
C ASP A 761 38.83 11.99 6.23
N GLN A 762 38.80 13.13 5.52
CA GLN A 762 39.79 13.42 4.47
C GLN A 762 40.30 14.87 4.37
N LEU A 763 39.96 15.73 5.35
CA LEU A 763 40.43 17.13 5.40
C LEU A 763 40.88 17.51 6.82
N ARG A 764 41.87 16.78 7.35
CA ARG A 764 42.53 17.08 8.64
C ARG A 764 44.03 17.40 8.54
N ARG A 765 44.51 17.71 7.32
CA ARG A 765 45.81 18.31 7.03
C ARG A 765 45.59 19.43 6.01
N ILE A 766 46.37 20.53 6.12
CA ILE A 766 46.36 21.70 5.21
C ILE A 766 45.08 22.55 5.38
N PHE A 767 44.92 23.46 6.35
CA PHE A 767 45.68 24.71 6.51
C PHE A 767 45.58 25.26 7.96
N LEU A 768 46.72 25.46 8.62
CA LEU A 768 46.89 26.63 9.48
C LEU A 768 47.33 27.80 8.58
N LYS A 769 46.71 28.97 8.72
CA LYS A 769 47.31 30.33 8.80
C LYS A 769 46.25 31.41 8.56
N SER A 770 46.33 32.49 9.37
CA SER A 770 45.92 33.90 9.11
C SER A 770 44.90 34.19 7.99
N GLY A 771 43.82 34.94 8.19
CA GLY A 771 43.47 35.90 9.26
C GLY A 771 42.93 37.21 8.65
N LEU A 772 42.17 38.01 9.43
CA LEU A 772 41.55 39.30 9.06
C LEU A 772 40.40 39.22 8.00
N LEU A 773 39.34 40.05 8.00
CA LEU A 773 38.65 40.87 9.03
C LEU A 773 37.26 41.21 8.41
N ALA A 774 36.12 40.75 8.96
CA ALA A 774 35.18 41.46 9.87
C ALA A 774 34.40 42.67 9.29
N VAL A 775 33.33 43.10 10.01
CA VAL A 775 32.27 44.10 9.67
C VAL A 775 31.02 43.44 9.04
N THR A 776 29.83 43.42 9.67
CA THR A 776 29.32 44.08 10.90
C THR A 776 28.21 43.29 11.63
N LEU A 777 27.90 43.71 12.88
CA LEU A 777 26.78 43.33 13.77
C LEU A 777 27.02 42.20 14.80
N LEU A 778 27.49 42.66 15.96
CA LEU A 778 27.50 42.07 17.32
C LEU A 778 27.19 43.25 18.28
N PRO A 779 26.82 43.05 19.57
CA PRO A 779 26.57 41.78 20.26
C PRO A 779 25.29 41.72 21.12
N LEU A 780 24.90 40.50 21.49
CA LEU A 780 24.55 40.19 22.88
C LEU A 780 25.28 38.89 23.25
N ILE A 781 26.20 38.97 24.20
CA ILE A 781 27.08 37.88 24.60
C ILE A 781 26.35 37.02 25.63
N ALA A 782 26.00 35.78 25.26
CA ALA A 782 25.74 34.71 26.22
C ALA A 782 27.07 34.11 26.69
N HIS A 783 27.16 33.72 27.96
CA HIS A 783 28.41 33.21 28.52
C HIS A 783 28.72 31.78 28.01
N PRO A 784 29.99 31.32 28.07
CA PRO A 784 30.36 29.95 27.68
C PRO A 784 29.69 28.83 28.51
N SER A 785 28.93 29.17 29.54
CA SER A 785 28.08 28.27 30.33
C SER A 785 26.81 27.82 29.61
N ASP A 786 26.27 28.60 28.66
CA ASP A 786 24.89 28.43 28.19
C ASP A 786 24.73 27.39 27.08
N ILE A 787 25.82 26.86 26.53
CA ILE A 787 25.83 25.86 25.45
C ILE A 787 25.51 24.43 25.96
N LYS A 788 25.38 24.21 27.28
CA LYS A 788 25.04 22.90 27.86
C LYS A 788 23.55 22.57 27.97
N ASN A 789 22.65 23.53 27.73
CA ASN A 789 21.21 23.40 28.06
C ASN A 789 20.28 23.25 26.84
N ALA A 790 20.70 22.52 25.80
CA ALA A 790 19.77 22.06 24.78
C ALA A 790 18.88 20.94 25.36
N PRO A 791 17.54 21.03 25.28
CA PRO A 791 16.66 20.04 25.90
C PRO A 791 16.80 18.68 25.21
N LEU A 792 17.08 17.64 26.00
CA LEU A 792 17.29 16.29 25.51
C LEU A 792 15.95 15.70 25.05
N ARG A 793 15.84 15.38 23.75
CA ARG A 793 14.62 14.79 23.17
C ARG A 793 14.65 13.26 23.23
N LEU A 794 13.84 12.68 24.12
CA LEU A 794 13.65 11.24 24.23
C LEU A 794 12.50 10.78 23.34
N ARG A 795 12.77 9.80 22.46
CA ARG A 795 11.74 9.05 21.74
C ARG A 795 11.43 7.77 22.49
N ILE A 796 10.17 7.58 22.84
CA ILE A 796 9.68 6.51 23.69
C ILE A 796 8.60 5.74 22.94
N VAL A 797 8.72 4.41 22.90
CA VAL A 797 7.65 3.56 22.39
C VAL A 797 6.93 2.91 23.56
N GLY A 798 5.75 3.42 23.91
CA GLY A 798 5.00 3.00 25.10
C GLY A 798 4.12 1.76 24.88
N GLY A 799 3.37 1.38 25.90
CA GLY A 799 2.44 0.25 25.92
C GLY A 799 1.27 0.36 24.93
N LEU A 800 0.36 -0.62 24.98
CA LEU A 800 -0.81 -0.71 24.10
C LEU A 800 -1.72 0.51 24.20
N ALA A 801 -2.01 1.18 23.07
CA ALA A 801 -2.92 2.34 23.04
C ALA A 801 -4.35 2.00 23.52
N GLY A 802 -4.79 0.77 23.29
CA GLY A 802 -6.09 0.25 23.73
C GLY A 802 -6.15 -0.22 25.19
N ALA A 803 -5.02 -0.23 25.91
CA ALA A 803 -5.03 -0.52 27.35
C ALA A 803 -5.25 0.77 28.13
N ASN A 804 -6.28 0.82 28.98
CA ASN A 804 -6.64 1.99 29.79
C ASN A 804 -5.48 2.60 30.61
N GLN A 805 -4.46 1.80 30.93
CA GLN A 805 -3.25 2.23 31.65
C GLN A 805 -2.41 3.23 30.85
N PHE A 806 -2.36 3.10 29.51
CA PHE A 806 -1.56 3.99 28.64
C PHE A 806 -2.03 5.45 28.72
N PRO A 807 -3.30 5.80 28.38
CA PRO A 807 -3.76 7.20 28.45
C PRO A 807 -3.98 7.72 29.87
N ARG A 808 -4.17 6.85 30.88
CA ARG A 808 -4.35 7.25 32.29
C ARG A 808 -3.03 7.57 33.00
N HIS A 809 -1.98 6.81 32.72
CA HIS A 809 -0.74 6.81 33.51
C HIS A 809 0.51 7.01 32.67
N GLU A 810 0.74 6.17 31.66
CA GLU A 810 2.00 6.17 30.88
C GLU A 810 2.16 7.44 30.03
N GLU A 811 1.18 7.76 29.19
CA GLU A 811 1.22 8.93 28.30
C GLU A 811 1.30 10.27 29.06
N PRO A 812 0.48 10.54 30.10
CA PRO A 812 0.61 11.76 30.90
C PRO A 812 1.95 11.87 31.64
N PHE A 813 2.49 10.74 32.13
CA PHE A 813 3.80 10.73 32.81
C PHE A 813 4.90 11.20 31.86
N TRP A 814 4.97 10.60 30.67
CA TRP A 814 6.01 10.93 29.71
C TRP A 814 5.82 12.32 29.10
N GLN A 815 4.61 12.70 28.67
CA GLN A 815 4.37 13.98 28.00
C GLN A 815 4.35 15.20 28.93
N LYS A 816 3.99 15.03 30.22
CA LYS A 816 3.75 16.17 31.13
C LYS A 816 4.59 16.07 32.40
N THR A 817 4.53 14.96 33.13
CA THR A 817 5.17 14.84 34.45
C THR A 817 6.70 14.91 34.36
N LEU A 818 7.33 14.11 33.50
CA LEU A 818 8.80 14.09 33.39
C LEU A 818 9.39 15.39 32.78
N PRO A 819 8.79 16.01 31.73
CA PRO A 819 9.20 17.34 31.27
C PRO A 819 9.04 18.43 32.34
N ALA A 820 7.98 18.40 33.15
CA ALA A 820 7.79 19.36 34.24
C ALA A 820 8.84 19.18 35.35
N LEU A 821 9.09 17.93 35.79
CA LEU A 821 10.07 17.63 36.84
C LEU A 821 11.52 17.90 36.40
N SER A 822 11.83 17.70 35.12
CA SER A 822 13.13 18.08 34.52
C SER A 822 13.24 19.58 34.18
N ARG A 823 12.23 20.40 34.52
CA ARG A 823 12.17 21.85 34.20
C ARG A 823 12.39 22.15 32.72
N GLY A 824 11.89 21.27 31.84
CA GLY A 824 12.05 21.36 30.39
C GLY A 824 13.38 20.83 29.84
N GLN A 825 14.30 20.34 30.68
CA GLN A 825 15.56 19.75 30.21
C GLN A 825 15.36 18.42 29.46
N ILE A 826 14.26 17.70 29.74
CA ILE A 826 13.82 16.56 28.94
C ILE A 826 12.58 16.97 28.15
N THR A 827 12.63 16.79 26.83
CA THR A 827 11.43 16.75 25.98
C THR A 827 11.17 15.31 25.55
N THR A 828 9.91 14.93 25.44
CA THR A 828 9.51 13.54 25.20
C THR A 828 8.56 13.45 24.03
N GLU A 829 8.69 12.37 23.26
CA GLU A 829 7.78 11.99 22.21
C GLU A 829 7.44 10.52 22.43
N ILE A 830 6.23 10.26 22.91
CA ILE A 830 5.73 8.91 23.16
C ILE A 830 4.74 8.48 22.09
N VAL A 831 4.95 7.29 21.53
CA VAL A 831 4.04 6.63 20.59
C VAL A 831 3.77 5.22 21.13
N PRO A 832 2.51 4.77 21.28
CA PRO A 832 2.23 3.40 21.71
C PRO A 832 2.60 2.41 20.60
N PHE A 833 3.16 1.24 20.94
CA PHE A 833 3.80 0.35 19.95
C PHE A 833 2.87 -0.15 18.85
N ASP A 834 1.58 -0.33 19.15
CA ASP A 834 0.55 -0.74 18.19
C ASP A 834 0.25 0.35 17.13
N LYS A 835 0.37 1.64 17.50
CA LYS A 835 0.30 2.76 16.55
C LYS A 835 1.63 3.03 15.84
N ALA A 836 2.75 2.62 16.41
CA ALA A 836 4.06 2.69 15.75
C ALA A 836 4.21 1.66 14.60
N GLY A 837 3.27 0.70 14.48
CA GLY A 837 3.33 -0.38 13.49
C GLY A 837 4.36 -1.46 13.82
N ILE A 838 4.86 -1.50 15.06
CA ILE A 838 5.88 -2.45 15.52
C ILE A 838 5.19 -3.69 16.06
N ARG A 839 5.54 -4.88 15.56
CA ARG A 839 4.98 -6.14 16.08
C ARG A 839 5.67 -6.50 17.39
N THR A 840 4.94 -7.12 18.31
CA THR A 840 5.40 -7.42 19.68
C THR A 840 6.73 -8.20 19.74
N HIS A 841 6.97 -9.12 18.80
CA HIS A 841 8.21 -9.90 18.71
C HIS A 841 9.39 -9.12 18.09
N GLU A 842 9.13 -8.02 17.38
CA GLU A 842 10.18 -7.18 16.76
C GLU A 842 10.79 -6.19 17.77
N MET A 843 10.03 -5.80 18.80
CA MET A 843 10.44 -4.76 19.75
C MET A 843 11.79 -5.03 20.41
N LEU A 844 11.99 -6.25 20.93
CA LEU A 844 13.26 -6.65 21.57
C LEU A 844 14.45 -6.43 20.63
N ARG A 845 14.30 -6.80 19.35
CA ARG A 845 15.35 -6.64 18.34
C ARG A 845 15.56 -5.19 17.92
N LEU A 846 14.50 -4.39 17.83
CA LEU A 846 14.60 -2.95 17.55
C LEU A 846 15.28 -2.17 18.69
N MET A 847 15.06 -2.61 19.94
CA MET A 847 15.75 -2.07 21.11
C MET A 847 17.21 -2.53 21.20
N GLN A 848 17.51 -3.80 20.92
CA GLN A 848 18.89 -4.30 20.80
C GLN A 848 19.69 -3.49 19.76
N LEU A 849 19.10 -3.19 18.60
CA LEU A 849 19.71 -2.42 17.52
C LEU A 849 19.77 -0.89 17.79
N GLY A 850 19.21 -0.41 18.90
CA GLY A 850 19.16 1.03 19.24
C GLY A 850 18.23 1.87 18.35
N VAL A 851 17.43 1.23 17.48
CA VAL A 851 16.42 1.90 16.64
C VAL A 851 15.29 2.46 17.50
N VAL A 852 14.90 1.70 18.53
CA VAL A 852 14.01 2.14 19.61
C VAL A 852 14.88 2.35 20.86
N PRO A 853 15.22 3.60 21.23
CA PRO A 853 16.11 3.85 22.37
C PRO A 853 15.44 3.60 23.72
N PHE A 854 14.12 3.81 23.83
CA PHE A 854 13.28 3.54 24.99
C PHE A 854 11.98 2.87 24.53
N GLY A 855 11.61 1.73 25.13
CA GLY A 855 10.50 0.91 24.64
C GLY A 855 9.87 -0.04 25.64
N THR A 856 8.55 -0.24 25.52
CA THR A 856 7.76 -1.27 26.23
C THR A 856 7.71 -2.55 25.41
N MET A 857 8.18 -3.66 25.98
CA MET A 857 8.12 -5.01 25.39
C MET A 857 7.12 -5.86 26.17
N LEU A 858 6.09 -6.43 25.54
CA LEU A 858 5.27 -7.44 26.20
C LEU A 858 6.10 -8.71 26.45
N MET A 859 5.99 -9.30 27.66
CA MET A 859 6.66 -10.55 28.00
C MET A 859 6.33 -11.65 26.99
N GLY A 860 5.08 -11.72 26.54
CA GLY A 860 4.60 -12.62 25.47
C GLY A 860 5.44 -12.62 24.19
N GLY A 861 6.04 -11.48 23.81
CA GLY A 861 6.98 -11.39 22.68
C GLY A 861 8.38 -11.87 23.05
N ILE A 862 8.86 -11.54 24.25
CA ILE A 862 10.17 -11.96 24.77
C ILE A 862 10.25 -13.50 24.87
N LEU A 863 9.16 -14.20 25.24
CA LEU A 863 9.14 -15.67 25.36
C LEU A 863 9.59 -16.40 24.09
N SER A 864 9.40 -15.77 22.91
CA SER A 864 9.76 -16.34 21.60
C SER A 864 11.24 -16.20 21.25
N ALA A 865 11.97 -15.34 21.97
CA ALA A 865 13.38 -15.05 21.74
C ALA A 865 14.29 -15.52 22.89
N ASP A 866 13.82 -15.45 24.14
CA ASP A 866 14.46 -16.07 25.31
C ASP A 866 13.38 -16.78 26.16
N PRO A 867 13.24 -18.12 26.05
CA PRO A 867 12.30 -18.90 26.84
C PRO A 867 12.57 -18.89 28.36
N GLU A 868 13.76 -18.50 28.83
CA GLU A 868 14.09 -18.48 30.26
C GLU A 868 13.36 -17.35 30.97
N LEU A 869 13.29 -16.18 30.32
CA LEU A 869 12.52 -15.04 30.79
C LEU A 869 11.01 -15.33 30.84
N ALA A 870 10.53 -16.35 30.12
CA ALA A 870 9.13 -16.75 30.12
C ALA A 870 8.62 -17.29 31.46
N ALA A 871 9.51 -17.68 32.37
CA ALA A 871 9.18 -18.18 33.70
C ALA A 871 8.25 -17.24 34.49
N LEU A 872 8.31 -15.93 34.22
CA LEU A 872 7.60 -14.92 35.01
C LEU A 872 6.10 -14.74 34.66
N ASP A 873 5.65 -15.13 33.47
CA ASP A 873 4.26 -14.91 32.99
C ASP A 873 3.59 -16.23 32.52
N LEU A 874 3.94 -17.36 33.17
CA LEU A 874 3.35 -18.66 32.88
C LEU A 874 1.87 -18.74 33.34
N ALA A 875 1.03 -19.31 32.47
CA ALA A 875 -0.38 -19.51 32.75
C ALA A 875 -0.64 -20.42 33.95
N GLY A 876 -1.59 -20.04 34.82
CA GLY A 876 -1.92 -20.73 36.05
C GLY A 876 -0.95 -20.51 37.22
N MET A 877 0.19 -19.83 37.03
CA MET A 877 1.18 -19.61 38.09
C MET A 877 0.70 -18.65 39.20
N ASN A 878 0.07 -17.53 38.80
CA ASN A 878 -0.30 -16.43 39.71
C ASN A 878 -1.83 -16.30 39.81
N PRO A 879 -2.50 -16.87 40.82
CA PRO A 879 -3.96 -16.82 40.93
C PRO A 879 -4.52 -15.43 41.27
N ASN A 880 -3.72 -14.55 41.87
CA ASN A 880 -4.11 -13.19 42.26
C ASN A 880 -2.94 -12.20 42.12
N MET A 881 -3.26 -10.90 42.13
CA MET A 881 -2.26 -9.81 42.01
C MET A 881 -1.19 -9.87 43.11
N ALA A 882 -1.55 -10.29 44.33
CA ALA A 882 -0.59 -10.43 45.42
C ALA A 882 0.45 -11.56 45.17
N ALA A 883 0.04 -12.67 44.54
CA ALA A 883 0.96 -13.71 44.07
C ALA A 883 1.86 -13.19 42.94
N LEU A 884 1.29 -12.48 41.95
CA LEU A 884 2.04 -11.86 40.86
C LEU A 884 3.13 -10.90 41.37
N ARG A 885 2.80 -10.03 42.35
CA ARG A 885 3.75 -9.12 42.98
C ARG A 885 4.94 -9.87 43.61
N ARG A 886 4.70 -10.99 44.31
CA ARG A 886 5.79 -11.82 44.90
C ARG A 886 6.64 -12.48 43.82
N SER A 887 6.04 -13.03 42.77
CA SER A 887 6.75 -13.67 41.66
C SER A 887 7.63 -12.68 40.89
N VAL A 888 7.11 -11.48 40.59
CA VAL A 888 7.89 -10.39 39.99
C VAL A 888 9.01 -9.92 40.91
N ALA A 889 8.76 -9.74 42.20
CA ALA A 889 9.80 -9.32 43.14
C ALA A 889 10.97 -10.34 43.24
N ALA A 890 10.67 -11.64 43.21
CA ALA A 890 11.70 -12.69 43.27
C ALA A 890 12.48 -12.86 41.97
N PHE A 891 11.84 -12.70 40.80
CA PHE A 891 12.49 -12.89 39.50
C PHE A 891 13.17 -11.63 38.94
N ARG A 892 12.76 -10.42 39.38
CA ARG A 892 13.26 -9.14 38.86
C ARG A 892 14.79 -9.05 38.76
N PRO A 893 15.60 -9.39 39.78
CA PRO A 893 17.06 -9.27 39.68
C PRO A 893 17.65 -10.10 38.53
N HIS A 894 17.08 -11.30 38.30
CA HIS A 894 17.49 -12.21 37.23
C HIS A 894 17.08 -11.71 35.85
N LEU A 895 15.86 -11.15 35.74
CA LEU A 895 15.38 -10.48 34.52
C LEU A 895 16.24 -9.26 34.18
N GLU A 896 16.51 -8.39 35.15
CA GLU A 896 17.33 -7.18 34.97
C GLU A 896 18.76 -7.54 34.55
N GLN A 897 19.38 -8.53 35.20
CA GLN A 897 20.70 -9.03 34.83
C GLN A 897 20.70 -9.61 33.41
N THR A 898 19.78 -10.52 33.11
CA THR A 898 19.69 -11.21 31.81
C THR A 898 19.43 -10.25 30.67
N MET A 899 18.51 -9.29 30.84
CA MET A 899 18.22 -8.26 29.84
C MET A 899 19.41 -7.33 29.59
N ARG A 900 20.19 -6.99 30.63
CA ARG A 900 21.40 -6.19 30.47
C ARG A 900 22.53 -6.97 29.78
N GLU A 901 22.79 -8.19 30.22
CA GLU A 901 23.94 -9.00 29.77
C GLU A 901 23.72 -9.65 28.40
N ARG A 902 22.57 -10.31 28.16
CA ARG A 902 22.28 -11.01 26.89
C ARG A 902 21.70 -10.10 25.82
N HIS A 903 20.91 -9.10 26.23
CA HIS A 903 20.13 -8.26 25.30
C HIS A 903 20.59 -6.80 25.24
N GLY A 904 21.55 -6.35 26.07
CA GLY A 904 22.03 -4.97 26.04
C GLY A 904 20.93 -3.95 26.33
N ILE A 905 19.98 -4.28 27.20
CA ILE A 905 18.85 -3.42 27.58
C ILE A 905 18.86 -3.18 29.10
N GLU A 906 18.85 -1.92 29.51
CA GLU A 906 18.55 -1.55 30.89
C GLU A 906 17.03 -1.67 31.10
N VAL A 907 16.60 -2.56 32.00
CA VAL A 907 15.21 -2.61 32.45
C VAL A 907 14.96 -1.47 33.43
N LEU A 908 13.86 -0.74 33.22
CA LEU A 908 13.53 0.47 33.98
C LEU A 908 12.20 0.37 34.74
N ALA A 909 11.23 -0.39 34.23
CA ALA A 909 9.97 -0.70 34.92
C ALA A 909 9.34 -2.00 34.41
N ILE A 910 8.43 -2.61 35.20
CA ILE A 910 7.63 -3.78 34.80
C ILE A 910 6.15 -3.44 34.98
N TYR A 911 5.37 -3.41 33.91
CA TYR A 911 3.94 -3.10 33.94
C TYR A 911 3.10 -4.38 33.91
N ALA A 912 2.07 -4.45 34.76
CA ALA A 912 1.12 -5.56 34.81
C ALA A 912 -0.21 -5.19 34.18
N TYR A 913 -0.79 -6.09 33.38
CA TYR A 913 -2.10 -5.94 32.77
C TYR A 913 -3.22 -6.61 33.60
N PRO A 914 -4.49 -6.22 33.40
CA PRO A 914 -5.62 -6.81 34.13
C PRO A 914 -5.76 -8.31 33.85
N ALA A 915 -6.25 -9.08 34.82
CA ALA A 915 -6.28 -10.54 34.73
C ALA A 915 -6.99 -11.02 33.45
N GLN A 916 -6.36 -11.95 32.76
CA GLN A 916 -6.95 -12.64 31.61
C GLN A 916 -7.87 -13.75 32.12
N VAL A 917 -9.16 -13.54 31.87
CA VAL A 917 -10.28 -14.36 32.35
C VAL A 917 -10.98 -15.02 31.17
N THR A 918 -11.84 -16.02 31.44
CA THR A 918 -12.44 -16.84 30.37
C THR A 918 -13.87 -16.40 30.05
N PHE A 919 -14.10 -15.94 28.82
CA PHE A 919 -15.40 -15.60 28.25
C PHE A 919 -15.93 -16.79 27.46
N CYS A 920 -17.21 -17.15 27.58
CA CYS A 920 -17.82 -18.25 26.80
C CYS A 920 -19.16 -17.84 26.18
N SER A 921 -19.40 -18.27 24.93
CA SER A 921 -20.66 -18.04 24.21
C SER A 921 -21.82 -18.92 24.71
N ARG A 922 -21.51 -20.16 25.12
CA ARG A 922 -22.46 -21.15 25.66
C ARG A 922 -22.36 -21.26 27.18
N SER A 923 -23.38 -21.88 27.80
CA SER A 923 -23.42 -22.18 29.24
C SER A 923 -22.08 -22.71 29.75
N PHE A 924 -21.64 -22.17 30.90
CA PHE A 924 -20.36 -22.49 31.52
C PHE A 924 -20.53 -22.45 33.04
N THR A 925 -20.06 -23.48 33.72
CA THR A 925 -20.25 -23.68 35.17
C THR A 925 -18.93 -23.85 35.92
N GLY A 926 -17.85 -24.21 35.23
CA GLY A 926 -16.49 -24.34 35.74
C GLY A 926 -15.54 -24.87 34.67
N LEU A 927 -14.25 -25.01 34.97
CA LEU A 927 -13.22 -25.30 33.96
C LEU A 927 -13.37 -26.67 33.27
N ALA A 928 -14.14 -27.60 33.86
CA ALA A 928 -14.45 -28.89 33.23
C ALA A 928 -15.27 -28.75 31.94
N ASP A 929 -16.06 -27.69 31.80
CA ASP A 929 -16.91 -27.45 30.63
C ASP A 929 -16.12 -27.05 29.38
N LEU A 930 -14.80 -26.83 29.49
CA LEU A 930 -13.92 -26.53 28.36
C LEU A 930 -13.68 -27.75 27.44
N ALA A 931 -14.03 -28.96 27.86
CA ALA A 931 -13.86 -30.18 27.08
C ALA A 931 -14.54 -30.08 25.70
N GLY A 932 -13.76 -30.31 24.64
CA GLY A 932 -14.21 -30.21 23.25
C GLY A 932 -14.47 -28.78 22.73
N ARG A 933 -14.35 -27.74 23.57
CA ARG A 933 -14.55 -26.34 23.15
C ARG A 933 -13.30 -25.79 22.47
N ARG A 934 -13.51 -24.98 21.43
CA ARG A 934 -12.46 -24.17 20.81
C ARG A 934 -12.24 -22.91 21.63
N VAL A 935 -11.09 -22.83 22.27
CA VAL A 935 -10.74 -21.74 23.20
C VAL A 935 -9.68 -20.86 22.58
N ARG A 936 -9.98 -19.58 22.36
CA ARG A 936 -9.00 -18.60 21.91
C ARG A 936 -7.98 -18.33 23.01
N ILE A 937 -6.69 -18.42 22.66
CA ILE A 937 -5.55 -18.14 23.53
C ILE A 937 -4.72 -16.95 23.02
N SER A 938 -4.01 -16.27 23.94
CA SER A 938 -3.11 -15.15 23.66
C SER A 938 -1.62 -15.52 23.67
N ASN A 939 -1.24 -16.62 24.35
CA ASN A 939 0.14 -17.10 24.40
C ASN A 939 0.22 -18.64 24.51
N PRO A 940 1.36 -19.28 24.20
CA PRO A 940 1.49 -20.74 24.21
C PRO A 940 1.24 -21.40 25.59
N SER A 941 1.59 -20.74 26.70
CA SER A 941 1.39 -21.32 28.03
C SER A 941 -0.09 -21.46 28.39
N GLN A 942 -0.96 -20.60 27.85
CA GLN A 942 -2.42 -20.78 27.97
C GLN A 942 -2.91 -22.04 27.25
N ALA A 943 -2.27 -22.43 26.13
CA ALA A 943 -2.57 -23.70 25.47
C ALA A 943 -2.26 -24.88 26.42
N ASP A 944 -1.09 -24.84 27.06
CA ASP A 944 -0.65 -25.87 28.00
C ASP A 944 -1.58 -25.93 29.23
N LEU A 945 -2.10 -24.79 29.68
CA LEU A 945 -3.03 -24.72 30.82
C LEU A 945 -4.40 -25.37 30.53
N ILE A 946 -4.91 -25.26 29.31
CA ILE A 946 -6.27 -25.69 28.97
C ILE A 946 -6.37 -27.07 28.32
N ARG A 947 -5.30 -27.57 27.69
CA ARG A 947 -5.28 -28.93 27.09
C ARG A 947 -5.66 -30.04 28.10
N PRO A 948 -5.23 -30.02 29.37
CA PRO A 948 -5.67 -31.01 30.37
C PRO A 948 -7.18 -31.01 30.65
N PHE A 949 -7.91 -29.94 30.31
CA PHE A 949 -9.37 -29.88 30.40
C PHE A 949 -10.08 -30.33 29.12
N GLY A 950 -9.34 -30.90 28.15
CA GLY A 950 -9.88 -31.35 26.86
C GLY A 950 -10.21 -30.22 25.88
N ALA A 951 -9.72 -29.00 26.12
CA ALA A 951 -9.96 -27.85 25.27
C ALA A 951 -9.10 -27.87 23.99
N VAL A 952 -9.64 -27.34 22.89
CA VAL A 952 -8.92 -27.14 21.63
C VAL A 952 -8.40 -25.69 21.57
N PRO A 953 -7.09 -25.44 21.75
CA PRO A 953 -6.54 -24.09 21.69
C PRO A 953 -6.58 -23.53 20.25
N ILE A 954 -7.10 -22.32 20.09
CA ILE A 954 -7.03 -21.53 18.85
C ILE A 954 -6.18 -20.29 19.11
N GLN A 955 -5.01 -20.21 18.46
CA GLN A 955 -4.20 -18.99 18.47
C GLN A 955 -4.76 -18.01 17.45
N SER A 956 -5.20 -16.83 17.90
CA SER A 956 -5.68 -15.76 17.01
C SER A 956 -5.50 -14.38 17.62
N GLU A 957 -5.33 -13.39 16.75
CA GLU A 957 -5.10 -12.00 17.11
C GLU A 957 -6.22 -11.40 17.96
N PHE A 958 -5.86 -10.46 18.84
CA PHE A 958 -6.82 -9.86 19.78
C PHE A 958 -7.98 -9.13 19.07
N SER A 959 -7.73 -8.54 17.90
CA SER A 959 -8.76 -7.92 17.05
C SER A 959 -9.76 -8.92 16.43
N ALA A 960 -9.39 -10.20 16.31
CA ALA A 960 -10.22 -11.22 15.67
C ALA A 960 -11.18 -11.93 16.63
N VAL A 961 -11.00 -11.81 17.95
CA VAL A 961 -11.70 -12.62 18.97
C VAL A 961 -13.22 -12.53 18.86
N VAL A 962 -13.77 -11.31 18.77
CA VAL A 962 -15.23 -11.08 18.66
C VAL A 962 -15.78 -11.66 17.35
N SER A 963 -15.05 -11.56 16.25
CA SER A 963 -15.46 -12.13 14.95
C SER A 963 -15.40 -13.66 14.97
N GLY A 964 -14.38 -14.25 15.61
CA GLY A 964 -14.27 -15.69 15.84
C GLY A 964 -15.42 -16.25 16.67
N MET A 965 -15.85 -15.53 17.70
CA MET A 965 -17.01 -15.91 18.51
C MET A 965 -18.34 -15.73 17.76
N ARG A 966 -18.53 -14.63 17.02
CA ARG A 966 -19.74 -14.41 16.19
C ARG A 966 -19.92 -15.44 15.08
N SER A 967 -18.82 -15.85 14.45
CA SER A 967 -18.83 -16.87 13.39
C SER A 967 -18.96 -18.30 13.93
N GLY A 968 -18.98 -18.51 15.25
CA GLY A 968 -18.99 -19.84 15.83
C GLY A 968 -17.73 -20.65 15.55
N ASN A 969 -16.61 -19.98 15.24
CA ASN A 969 -15.29 -20.59 15.08
C ASN A 969 -14.53 -20.71 16.43
N VAL A 970 -14.90 -19.88 17.40
CA VAL A 970 -14.37 -19.84 18.76
C VAL A 970 -15.54 -19.96 19.73
N ASP A 971 -15.51 -20.94 20.64
CA ASP A 971 -16.58 -21.18 21.61
C ASP A 971 -16.37 -20.37 22.90
N CYS A 972 -15.11 -20.23 23.33
CA CYS A 972 -14.67 -19.43 24.48
C CYS A 972 -13.36 -18.67 24.17
N ALA A 973 -13.04 -17.61 24.91
CA ALA A 973 -11.82 -16.83 24.74
C ALA A 973 -11.19 -16.43 26.07
N ILE A 974 -9.87 -16.57 26.18
CA ILE A 974 -9.08 -16.05 27.32
C ILE A 974 -8.53 -14.67 26.93
N THR A 975 -8.88 -13.65 27.73
CA THR A 975 -8.40 -12.27 27.54
C THR A 975 -8.65 -11.40 28.78
N GLY A 976 -7.95 -10.27 28.90
CA GLY A 976 -8.10 -9.31 30.00
C GLY A 976 -9.57 -8.87 30.19
N ALA A 977 -10.06 -8.87 31.44
CA ALA A 977 -11.47 -8.61 31.75
C ALA A 977 -12.00 -7.29 31.13
N MET A 978 -11.32 -6.16 31.41
CA MET A 978 -11.69 -4.85 30.87
C MET A 978 -11.44 -4.75 29.36
N SER A 979 -10.35 -5.33 28.85
CA SER A 979 -10.04 -5.36 27.41
C SER A 979 -11.11 -6.10 26.60
N GLY A 980 -11.66 -7.18 27.15
CA GLY A 980 -12.80 -7.91 26.57
C GLY A 980 -14.07 -7.06 26.48
N ASN A 981 -14.34 -6.24 27.51
CA ASN A 981 -15.47 -5.31 27.50
C ASN A 981 -15.33 -4.21 26.44
N ALA A 982 -14.12 -3.66 26.31
CA ALA A 982 -13.80 -2.60 25.36
C ALA A 982 -14.00 -3.02 23.89
N ILE A 983 -13.71 -4.29 23.54
CA ILE A 983 -13.91 -4.81 22.19
C ILE A 983 -15.33 -5.33 21.92
N GLY A 984 -16.20 -5.42 22.94
CA GLY A 984 -17.59 -5.88 22.77
C GLY A 984 -17.83 -7.37 23.02
N LEU A 985 -17.03 -8.06 23.85
CA LEU A 985 -17.28 -9.48 24.16
C LEU A 985 -18.63 -9.70 24.87
N GLN A 986 -19.12 -8.73 25.63
CA GLN A 986 -20.46 -8.69 26.22
C GLN A 986 -21.62 -8.73 25.20
N GLU A 987 -21.34 -8.52 23.91
CA GLU A 987 -22.33 -8.65 22.82
C GLU A 987 -22.38 -10.08 22.23
N VAL A 988 -21.45 -10.99 22.62
CA VAL A 988 -21.24 -12.30 21.96
C VAL A 988 -20.94 -13.47 22.91
N ALA A 989 -20.53 -13.17 24.13
CA ALA A 989 -20.37 -14.13 25.22
C ALA A 989 -21.59 -14.02 26.16
N SER A 990 -21.95 -15.14 26.79
CA SER A 990 -23.05 -15.21 27.77
C SER A 990 -22.56 -15.49 29.19
N HIS A 991 -21.33 -16.01 29.35
CA HIS A 991 -20.74 -16.38 30.62
C HIS A 991 -19.32 -15.83 30.76
N LEU A 992 -18.95 -15.43 31.97
CA LEU A 992 -17.62 -14.95 32.34
C LEU A 992 -17.12 -15.70 33.57
N HIS A 993 -16.04 -16.47 33.45
CA HIS A 993 -15.39 -17.15 34.57
C HIS A 993 -14.25 -16.31 35.13
N THR A 994 -14.28 -16.02 36.44
CA THR A 994 -13.42 -14.99 37.05
C THR A 994 -11.97 -15.42 37.32
N SER A 995 -11.59 -16.68 37.06
CA SER A 995 -10.23 -17.15 37.32
C SER A 995 -9.19 -16.46 36.44
N ALA A 996 -8.11 -16.00 37.07
CA ALA A 996 -6.95 -15.46 36.36
C ALA A 996 -6.15 -16.60 35.71
N ALA A 997 -6.29 -16.77 34.39
CA ALA A 997 -5.48 -17.70 33.63
C ALA A 997 -4.02 -17.21 33.49
N THR A 998 -3.84 -15.92 33.28
CA THR A 998 -2.56 -15.17 33.21
C THR A 998 -2.84 -13.71 33.54
N TRP A 999 -1.82 -12.93 33.92
CA TRP A 999 -1.98 -11.48 34.07
C TRP A 999 -1.51 -10.73 32.83
N GLY A 1000 -0.44 -11.19 32.17
CA GLY A 1000 0.17 -10.43 31.08
C GLY A 1000 1.08 -9.36 31.66
N LEU A 1001 2.37 -9.47 31.37
CA LEU A 1001 3.38 -8.53 31.83
C LEU A 1001 4.04 -7.82 30.64
N SER A 1002 4.60 -6.65 30.89
CA SER A 1002 5.52 -5.98 29.98
C SER A 1002 6.69 -5.34 30.70
N VAL A 1003 7.82 -5.26 30.01
CA VAL A 1003 9.07 -4.72 30.49
C VAL A 1003 9.34 -3.44 29.73
N PHE A 1004 9.35 -2.31 30.45
CA PHE A 1004 9.83 -1.05 29.91
C PHE A 1004 11.34 -0.95 30.13
N GLY A 1005 12.08 -0.69 29.06
CA GLY A 1005 13.53 -0.60 29.11
C GLY A 1005 14.12 0.42 28.15
N ALA A 1006 15.43 0.59 28.24
CA ALA A 1006 16.22 1.43 27.37
C ALA A 1006 17.38 0.62 26.76
N ASN A 1007 17.70 0.87 25.48
CA ASN A 1007 18.94 0.36 24.88
C ASN A 1007 20.13 0.82 25.73
N LEU A 1008 21.08 -0.07 26.05
CA LEU A 1008 22.18 0.25 26.97
C LEU A 1008 23.08 1.39 26.47
N GLY A 1009 23.25 1.54 25.16
CA GLY A 1009 23.96 2.69 24.56
C GLY A 1009 23.20 4.00 24.74
N ALA A 1010 21.88 4.01 24.46
CA ALA A 1010 21.03 5.17 24.69
C ALA A 1010 20.93 5.53 26.19
N TRP A 1011 20.85 4.52 27.06
CA TRP A 1011 20.83 4.68 28.51
C TRP A 1011 22.15 5.25 29.04
N THR A 1012 23.29 4.69 28.65
CA THR A 1012 24.60 5.16 29.09
C THR A 1012 24.90 6.59 28.62
N ALA A 1013 24.40 7.01 27.46
CA ALA A 1013 24.52 8.38 26.94
C ALA A 1013 23.76 9.44 27.78
N LEU A 1014 22.80 9.07 28.64
CA LEU A 1014 22.09 10.05 29.47
C LEU A 1014 22.98 10.70 30.55
N PRO A 1015 22.80 12.00 30.86
CA PRO A 1015 23.40 12.64 32.03
C PRO A 1015 23.06 11.94 33.37
N PRO A 1016 23.97 11.92 34.38
CA PRO A 1016 23.77 11.19 35.63
C PRO A 1016 22.57 11.68 36.47
N ASP A 1017 22.33 12.98 36.49
CA ASP A 1017 21.17 13.63 37.09
C ASP A 1017 19.86 13.22 36.41
N MET A 1018 19.82 13.17 35.08
CA MET A 1018 18.65 12.70 34.32
C MET A 1018 18.39 11.20 34.54
N LYS A 1019 19.44 10.36 34.61
CA LYS A 1019 19.31 8.96 35.03
C LYS A 1019 18.72 8.84 36.43
N SER A 1020 19.18 9.66 37.37
CA SER A 1020 18.66 9.67 38.75
C SER A 1020 17.20 10.11 38.84
N LEU A 1021 16.79 11.09 38.04
CA LEU A 1021 15.39 11.53 37.95
C LEU A 1021 14.49 10.39 37.44
N ILE A 1022 14.89 9.77 36.32
CA ILE A 1022 14.14 8.66 35.71
C ILE A 1022 14.04 7.46 36.67
N LYS A 1023 15.13 7.08 37.36
CA LYS A 1023 15.11 5.98 38.35
C LYS A 1023 14.27 6.28 39.60
N THR A 1024 14.08 7.55 39.97
CA THR A 1024 13.23 7.94 41.13
C THR A 1024 11.75 7.99 40.77
N GLU A 1025 11.40 8.44 39.55
CA GLU A 1025 10.01 8.70 39.18
C GLU A 1025 9.32 7.49 38.51
N LEU A 1026 10.04 6.64 37.76
CA LEU A 1026 9.45 5.46 37.13
C LEU A 1026 8.84 4.43 38.11
N PRO A 1027 9.42 4.16 39.29
CA PRO A 1027 8.78 3.28 40.28
C PRO A 1027 7.41 3.77 40.76
N LYS A 1028 7.15 5.10 40.74
CA LYS A 1028 5.84 5.67 41.08
C LYS A 1028 4.82 5.43 39.97
N LEU A 1029 5.24 5.59 38.71
CA LEU A 1029 4.42 5.22 37.55
C LEU A 1029 4.09 3.72 37.57
N GLU A 1030 5.09 2.88 37.83
CA GLU A 1030 4.92 1.43 37.96
C GLU A 1030 3.88 1.11 39.04
N ALA A 1031 4.05 1.62 40.26
CA ALA A 1031 3.11 1.39 41.36
C ALA A 1031 1.66 1.83 41.02
N ALA A 1032 1.49 2.96 40.32
CA ALA A 1032 0.18 3.43 39.87
C ALA A 1032 -0.46 2.49 38.85
N ILE A 1033 0.31 2.00 37.86
CA ILE A 1033 -0.15 1.04 36.86
C ILE A 1033 -0.56 -0.29 37.53
N TRP A 1034 0.23 -0.79 38.47
CA TRP A 1034 -0.09 -2.01 39.22
C TRP A 1034 -1.39 -1.90 40.05
N ALA A 1035 -1.66 -0.73 40.64
CA ALA A 1035 -2.91 -0.49 41.36
C ALA A 1035 -4.11 -0.34 40.42
N ASP A 1036 -3.94 0.34 39.28
CA ASP A 1036 -5.00 0.47 38.26
C ASP A 1036 -5.30 -0.89 37.58
N SER A 1037 -4.31 -1.75 37.42
CA SER A 1037 -4.48 -3.12 36.89
C SER A 1037 -5.35 -4.02 37.77
N GLU A 1038 -5.15 -3.93 39.09
CA GLU A 1038 -5.94 -4.64 40.10
C GLU A 1038 -7.41 -4.16 40.03
N ARG A 1039 -7.62 -2.83 40.11
CA ARG A 1039 -8.93 -2.19 39.96
C ARG A 1039 -9.64 -2.50 38.63
N GLN A 1040 -8.92 -2.47 37.51
CA GLN A 1040 -9.48 -2.77 36.18
C GLN A 1040 -9.88 -4.24 36.02
N THR A 1041 -9.33 -5.15 36.82
CA THR A 1041 -9.77 -6.55 36.82
C THR A 1041 -11.19 -6.63 37.38
N ASP A 1042 -11.42 -6.03 38.56
CA ASP A 1042 -12.72 -6.01 39.21
C ASP A 1042 -13.75 -5.16 38.43
N GLU A 1043 -13.37 -3.96 37.99
CA GLU A 1043 -14.21 -3.10 37.14
C GLU A 1043 -14.56 -3.80 35.81
N GLY A 1044 -13.61 -4.53 35.22
CA GLY A 1044 -13.83 -5.31 34.02
C GLY A 1044 -14.85 -6.42 34.21
N VAL A 1045 -14.81 -7.14 35.34
CA VAL A 1045 -15.84 -8.14 35.68
C VAL A 1045 -17.21 -7.45 35.88
N ALA A 1046 -17.27 -6.40 36.70
CA ALA A 1046 -18.49 -5.63 36.97
C ALA A 1046 -19.16 -5.09 35.70
N CYS A 1047 -18.38 -4.46 34.81
CA CYS A 1047 -18.86 -3.97 33.52
C CYS A 1047 -19.41 -5.09 32.62
N ASN A 1048 -18.80 -6.27 32.63
CA ASN A 1048 -19.20 -7.38 31.77
C ASN A 1048 -20.46 -8.12 32.28
N THR A 1049 -20.65 -8.22 33.59
CA THR A 1049 -21.75 -8.97 34.20
C THR A 1049 -22.94 -8.10 34.61
N GLY A 1050 -22.77 -6.77 34.60
CA GLY A 1050 -23.77 -5.82 35.09
C GLY A 1050 -23.81 -5.68 36.62
N ARG A 1051 -22.82 -6.25 37.31
CA ARG A 1051 -22.72 -6.23 38.78
C ARG A 1051 -22.08 -4.93 39.27
N GLY A 1052 -22.90 -3.91 39.51
CA GLY A 1052 -22.48 -2.63 40.09
C GLY A 1052 -22.24 -1.52 39.05
N SER A 1053 -21.57 -0.44 39.44
CA SER A 1053 -21.36 0.73 38.58
C SER A 1053 -20.19 0.53 37.63
N CYS A 1054 -20.48 0.26 36.35
CA CYS A 1054 -19.48 0.30 35.29
C CYS A 1054 -19.05 1.75 35.02
N LEU A 1055 -17.82 2.12 35.39
CA LEU A 1055 -17.36 3.52 35.32
C LEU A 1055 -16.77 3.86 33.94
N THR A 1056 -16.08 2.92 33.29
CA THR A 1056 -15.31 3.20 32.06
C THR A 1056 -15.53 2.21 30.91
N GLY A 1057 -16.59 1.40 30.97
CA GLY A 1057 -16.96 0.42 29.95
C GLY A 1057 -18.43 0.47 29.51
N LYS A 1058 -18.87 -0.55 28.77
CA LYS A 1058 -20.30 -0.79 28.47
C LYS A 1058 -20.83 -1.87 29.41
N THR A 1059 -21.98 -1.62 30.04
CA THR A 1059 -22.67 -2.63 30.87
C THR A 1059 -23.15 -3.81 30.03
N GLY A 1060 -22.67 -5.01 30.35
CA GLY A 1060 -23.13 -6.29 29.83
C GLY A 1060 -24.09 -7.00 30.78
N LEU A 1061 -24.61 -8.15 30.34
CA LEU A 1061 -25.54 -8.99 31.09
C LEU A 1061 -25.05 -10.45 31.19
N MET A 1062 -23.73 -10.66 31.15
CA MET A 1062 -23.16 -12.01 31.22
C MET A 1062 -23.31 -12.62 32.62
N LYS A 1063 -23.55 -13.94 32.68
CA LYS A 1063 -23.57 -14.68 33.93
C LYS A 1063 -22.15 -14.80 34.48
N GLU A 1064 -21.92 -14.24 35.66
CA GLU A 1064 -20.68 -14.42 36.42
C GLU A 1064 -20.58 -15.89 36.90
N VAL A 1065 -19.44 -16.51 36.64
CA VAL A 1065 -19.07 -17.83 37.15
C VAL A 1065 -17.87 -17.64 38.08
N GLN A 1066 -18.13 -17.65 39.38
CA GLN A 1066 -17.08 -17.41 40.36
C GLN A 1066 -16.17 -18.63 40.50
N THR A 1067 -14.86 -18.36 40.54
CA THR A 1067 -13.85 -19.40 40.79
C THR A 1067 -14.11 -20.03 42.16
N ASN A 1068 -14.20 -21.36 42.20
CA ASN A 1068 -14.36 -22.14 43.42
C ASN A 1068 -13.06 -22.93 43.73
N ALA A 1069 -12.95 -23.49 44.94
CA ALA A 1069 -11.76 -24.24 45.37
C ALA A 1069 -11.41 -25.46 44.49
N VAL A 1070 -12.39 -26.03 43.76
CA VAL A 1070 -12.16 -27.12 42.81
C VAL A 1070 -11.49 -26.60 41.53
N ASP A 1071 -11.93 -25.45 41.01
CA ASP A 1071 -11.31 -24.80 39.86
C ASP A 1071 -9.91 -24.25 40.19
N GLU A 1072 -9.69 -23.67 41.38
CA GLU A 1072 -8.35 -23.29 41.84
C GLU A 1072 -7.40 -24.50 41.93
N SER A 1073 -7.87 -25.62 42.50
CA SER A 1073 -7.12 -26.85 42.59
C SER A 1073 -6.77 -27.40 41.20
N LYS A 1074 -7.73 -27.39 40.26
CA LYS A 1074 -7.53 -27.80 38.87
C LYS A 1074 -6.52 -26.93 38.13
N LEU A 1075 -6.56 -25.61 38.30
CA LEU A 1075 -5.57 -24.69 37.71
C LEU A 1075 -4.17 -24.94 38.26
N ARG A 1076 -4.04 -25.14 39.58
CA ARG A 1076 -2.76 -25.45 40.22
C ARG A 1076 -2.18 -26.79 39.78
N ILE A 1077 -3.03 -27.81 39.60
CA ILE A 1077 -2.65 -29.12 39.06
C ILE A 1077 -2.22 -28.98 37.59
N SER A 1078 -3.01 -28.33 36.74
CA SER A 1078 -2.66 -28.10 35.33
C SER A 1078 -1.36 -27.29 35.16
N PHE A 1079 -1.14 -26.29 36.01
CA PHE A 1079 0.12 -25.55 36.04
C PHE A 1079 1.32 -26.46 36.38
N ARG A 1080 1.20 -27.27 37.44
CA ARG A 1080 2.25 -28.21 37.88
C ARG A 1080 2.55 -29.31 36.86
N ASP A 1081 1.51 -29.91 36.28
CA ASP A 1081 1.62 -31.17 35.53
C ASP A 1081 1.67 -30.97 34.01
N SER A 1082 1.29 -29.79 33.49
CA SER A 1082 1.29 -29.46 32.06
C SER A 1082 2.11 -28.21 31.73
N VAL A 1083 1.79 -27.07 32.34
CA VAL A 1083 2.42 -25.77 31.95
C VAL A 1083 3.91 -25.72 32.31
N LEU A 1084 4.26 -26.08 33.55
CA LEU A 1084 5.65 -26.02 34.01
C LEU A 1084 6.56 -27.05 33.26
N PRO A 1085 6.16 -28.33 33.07
CA PRO A 1085 6.94 -29.27 32.25
C PRO A 1085 7.07 -28.84 30.78
N ALA A 1086 6.00 -28.29 30.17
CA ALA A 1086 6.06 -27.78 28.80
C ALA A 1086 6.95 -26.54 28.66
N TRP A 1087 7.03 -25.70 29.70
CA TRP A 1087 8.02 -24.61 29.75
C TRP A 1087 9.45 -25.14 29.87
N VAL A 1088 9.72 -26.12 30.75
CA VAL A 1088 11.04 -26.78 30.83
C VAL A 1088 11.43 -27.41 29.49
N GLN A 1089 10.48 -28.00 28.76
CA GLN A 1089 10.74 -28.55 27.42
C GLN A 1089 11.20 -27.48 26.41
N ARG A 1090 10.59 -26.29 26.45
CA ARG A 1090 10.94 -25.17 25.55
C ARG A 1090 12.24 -24.47 25.94
N CYS A 1091 12.57 -24.47 27.23
CA CYS A 1091 13.72 -23.75 27.79
C CYS A 1091 14.99 -24.60 27.90
N GLY A 1092 14.82 -25.92 28.04
CA GLY A 1092 15.88 -26.86 28.36
C GLY A 1092 16.16 -26.97 29.86
N ASN A 1093 16.92 -28.01 30.23
CA ASN A 1093 17.26 -28.33 31.62
C ASN A 1093 18.07 -27.22 32.34
N THR A 1094 18.69 -26.31 31.60
CA THR A 1094 19.43 -25.14 32.13
C THR A 1094 18.55 -24.16 32.90
N CYS A 1095 17.25 -24.12 32.64
CA CYS A 1095 16.32 -23.19 33.27
C CYS A 1095 15.77 -23.70 34.62
N VAL A 1096 15.87 -25.01 34.88
CA VAL A 1096 15.37 -25.65 36.11
C VAL A 1096 16.06 -25.13 37.39
N PRO A 1097 17.40 -24.94 37.44
CA PRO A 1097 18.07 -24.31 38.59
C PRO A 1097 17.69 -22.84 38.83
N VAL A 1098 17.33 -22.10 37.78
CA VAL A 1098 16.84 -20.72 37.88
C VAL A 1098 15.45 -20.72 38.51
N TRP A 1099 14.54 -21.55 37.99
CA TRP A 1099 13.20 -21.75 38.56
C TRP A 1099 13.24 -22.15 40.03
N ASN A 1100 13.98 -23.22 40.35
CA ASN A 1100 14.00 -23.81 41.69
C ASN A 1100 14.61 -22.90 42.77
N ARG A 1101 15.43 -21.93 42.36
CA ARG A 1101 16.05 -20.92 43.22
C ARG A 1101 15.16 -19.69 43.42
N LEU A 1102 14.45 -19.23 42.39
CA LEU A 1102 13.75 -17.94 42.40
C LEU A 1102 12.23 -18.07 42.56
N LEU A 1103 11.59 -18.98 41.82
CA LEU A 1103 10.13 -19.07 41.71
C LEU A 1103 9.52 -20.24 42.48
N ALA A 1104 10.24 -21.34 42.67
CA ALA A 1104 9.77 -22.45 43.52
C ALA A 1104 9.50 -22.04 44.99
N PRO A 1105 10.30 -21.16 45.65
CA PRO A 1105 9.99 -20.67 46.99
C PRO A 1105 8.70 -19.82 47.06
N VAL A 1106 8.32 -19.17 45.97
CA VAL A 1106 7.13 -18.29 45.89
C VAL A 1106 5.86 -19.06 45.50
N THR A 1107 5.98 -20.01 44.57
CA THR A 1107 4.88 -20.82 44.04
C THR A 1107 4.62 -22.10 44.84
N GLY A 1108 5.61 -22.55 45.63
CA GLY A 1108 5.58 -23.84 46.32
C GLY A 1108 5.68 -25.05 45.38
N ILE A 1109 6.12 -24.86 44.13
CA ILE A 1109 6.23 -25.91 43.11
C ILE A 1109 7.64 -25.91 42.51
N ARG A 1110 8.33 -27.05 42.62
CA ARG A 1110 9.63 -27.26 41.99
C ARG A 1110 9.47 -27.72 40.54
N ALA A 1111 10.39 -27.29 39.69
CA ALA A 1111 10.56 -27.83 38.36
C ALA A 1111 11.50 -29.04 38.41
N GLU A 1112 11.21 -30.06 37.60
CA GLU A 1112 12.03 -31.26 37.47
C GLU A 1112 12.83 -31.20 36.16
N THR A 1113 14.06 -31.71 36.17
CA THR A 1113 14.86 -31.89 34.95
C THR A 1113 14.29 -33.03 34.12
N GLN A 1114 14.13 -32.82 32.82
CA GLN A 1114 13.74 -33.90 31.92
C GLN A 1114 14.85 -34.95 31.88
N ALA A 1115 14.48 -36.20 32.14
CA ALA A 1115 15.32 -37.34 31.83
C ALA A 1115 15.55 -37.36 30.32
N THR A 1116 16.83 -37.41 29.91
CA THR A 1116 17.21 -37.66 28.52
C THR A 1116 16.67 -39.02 28.12
N ARG A 1117 15.57 -39.05 27.35
CA ARG A 1117 15.23 -40.23 26.57
C ARG A 1117 16.36 -40.40 25.52
N PRO A 1118 16.95 -41.60 25.39
CA PRO A 1118 17.87 -41.90 24.30
C PRO A 1118 17.15 -41.87 22.94
#